data_AF-A0A7X9AF96-F1
#
_entry.id   AF-A0A7X9AF96-F1
#
_cell.length_a   1.000
_cell.length_b   1.000
_cell.length_c   1.000
_cell.angle_alpha   90.00
_cell.angle_beta   90.00
_cell.angle_gamma   90.00
#
_symmetry.space_group_name_H-M   'P 1'
#
loop_
_entity.id
_entity.type
_entity.pdbx_description
1 polymer ?
#
loop_
_entity_poly.entity_id
_entity_poly.type
_entity_poly.pdbx_seq_one_letter_code
_entity_poly.pdbx_strand_id
1 'polypeptide(L)'
;MKTRILTAILLTFLACIPLALAEESPQSQGRVTLPLAEFLKRTEPAPSPSGTTRPTAPIPFSLARGQYRIVVQGDWARVQADLGVRVLSGGFQEIPLLPADVVLQEARLDGKPVSVFPKDSVSFFVVRGIGTHRLELVYHLPIQDESPSRSLDIVVPDTAISTWTLSVPGNQVHLKSTPEIPLQSHPEGQRTVARGTLPAGASPPVRLSWLSLKADPETRGLVTRETPRLYGRVYQLVRVSEKAIQNRARIDFSILRNEVSRLQLLLPRDAEVLAVECPDLDSWRTVERPQGRLLTVLLSQPKSGELSLEVTTETPLAETNSCWSLPYLYLEGAERVKGSIGLCSSGALELLPRDDLQEARRIDVQQDLPAQIHALASSPVLLAYEYHRQPYRVQIESRKGEEVAVLDATIDSARGRTLLTEEGKALSVFTWQVRNNSRQGLLLALPEGSEVWSAFVDGRPARPTQEPDGRVRIPLVLSPGRGGEMATFPVVLTWVRRAGGEGPVSWTRLQAPRVDIPISEMTWQVDLPEDRQVLYLDGTMEPLTPAHRRGSSFSRVIGRSMDASAPVSSQEVGDEGRAGPDPQASLARERVRGVFPVQVHVPQVGQPLNFSRLMVSGDEAPSIGIFTASRSLAASFGWLLFALLLMAGAFRLADPSSWKALAWGWVLLILGEILLGGTWLDQALTGLARALWLLSVLWLMLRVRYLGAWWRQRRVPAGEADDRPEIPDEARLETPVATPGSETEDPSPKAPDPTRED
;
A
#
# COMPACT_ATOMS: atom_id res chain seq x y z
N MET A 1 -2.89 68.99 48.37
CA MET A 1 -4.14 68.21 48.17
C MET A 1 -3.96 66.71 47.88
N LYS A 2 -2.75 66.11 47.82
CA LYS A 2 -2.59 64.64 47.64
C LYS A 2 -2.35 63.83 48.93
N THR A 3 -2.03 64.49 50.05
CA THR A 3 -1.66 63.87 51.34
C THR A 3 -2.82 63.65 52.34
N ARG A 4 -4.07 63.87 51.92
CA ARG A 4 -5.28 63.67 52.77
C ARG A 4 -6.21 62.54 52.33
N ILE A 5 -5.94 61.90 51.19
CA ILE A 5 -6.80 60.84 50.63
C ILE A 5 -6.23 59.45 50.95
N LEU A 6 -4.90 59.26 50.94
CA LEU A 6 -4.27 58.00 51.33
C LEU A 6 -4.47 57.66 52.82
N THR A 7 -4.47 58.68 53.68
CA THR A 7 -4.68 58.54 55.13
C THR A 7 -6.11 58.19 55.52
N ALA A 8 -7.11 58.50 54.69
CA ALA A 8 -8.51 58.14 54.94
C ALA A 8 -8.83 56.68 54.56
N ILE A 9 -8.16 56.14 53.53
CA ILE A 9 -8.39 54.79 53.02
C ILE A 9 -7.61 53.73 53.84
N LEU A 10 -6.46 54.10 54.42
CA LEU A 10 -5.72 53.20 55.32
C LEU A 10 -6.39 53.08 56.71
N LEU A 11 -7.09 54.13 57.17
CA LEU A 11 -7.84 54.13 58.44
C LEU A 11 -9.16 53.35 58.38
N THR A 12 -9.68 53.05 57.18
CA THR A 12 -10.93 52.29 56.99
C THR A 12 -10.72 50.80 56.77
N PHE A 13 -9.48 50.33 56.63
CA PHE A 13 -9.16 48.91 56.41
C PHE A 13 -8.32 48.24 57.52
N LEU A 14 -7.86 49.00 58.53
CA LEU A 14 -7.02 48.47 59.61
C LEU A 14 -7.58 48.72 61.03
N ALA A 15 -8.86 49.03 61.16
CA ALA A 15 -9.55 49.15 62.44
C ALA A 15 -10.23 47.83 62.86
N CYS A 16 -9.40 46.90 63.33
CA CYS A 16 -9.73 45.91 64.37
C CYS A 16 -10.95 44.98 64.18
N ILE A 17 -10.69 43.84 63.55
CA ILE A 17 -11.10 42.52 64.08
C ILE A 17 -10.57 42.43 65.53
N PRO A 18 -11.38 42.09 66.57
CA PRO A 18 -11.53 40.67 66.95
C PRO A 18 -12.85 40.20 67.61
N LEU A 19 -12.99 38.88 67.57
CA LEU A 19 -13.75 37.91 68.39
C LEU A 19 -14.37 38.41 69.72
N ALA A 20 -15.61 37.96 70.03
CA ALA A 20 -15.85 36.83 70.94
C ALA A 20 -17.34 36.39 71.08
N LEU A 21 -17.54 35.07 71.00
CA LEU A 21 -18.52 34.18 71.68
C LEU A 21 -19.93 34.67 72.13
N ALA A 22 -20.94 34.10 71.45
CA ALA A 22 -22.07 33.31 71.97
C ALA A 22 -22.93 33.78 73.17
N GLU A 23 -24.23 33.98 72.89
CA GLU A 23 -25.34 33.55 73.77
C GLU A 23 -26.58 33.21 72.91
N GLU A 24 -27.47 32.35 73.40
CA GLU A 24 -28.56 31.70 72.62
C GLU A 24 -29.93 31.87 73.31
N SER A 25 -31.02 31.89 72.51
CA SER A 25 -32.46 31.84 72.94
C SER A 25 -33.13 33.16 73.42
N PRO A 26 -34.47 33.27 73.43
CA PRO A 26 -35.50 32.61 72.59
C PRO A 26 -36.56 33.57 71.98
N GLN A 27 -37.39 32.99 71.10
CA GLN A 27 -38.75 33.40 70.68
C GLN A 27 -39.33 34.76 71.16
N SER A 28 -39.68 35.62 70.20
CA SER A 28 -40.90 36.44 70.28
C SER A 28 -41.82 36.13 69.08
N GLN A 29 -43.05 35.73 69.38
CA GLN A 29 -43.97 35.17 68.38
C GLN A 29 -44.65 36.27 67.56
N GLY A 30 -44.08 36.57 66.38
CA GLY A 30 -44.72 37.43 65.38
C GLY A 30 -45.98 36.75 64.80
N ARG A 31 -47.14 37.05 65.37
CA ARG A 31 -48.44 36.52 64.92
C ARG A 31 -48.87 37.20 63.62
N VAL A 32 -48.49 36.64 62.48
CA VAL A 32 -48.88 37.14 61.15
C VAL A 32 -50.32 36.71 60.82
N THR A 33 -51.19 37.68 60.57
CA THR A 33 -52.58 37.44 60.15
C THR A 33 -52.68 37.54 58.63
N LEU A 34 -52.93 36.42 57.96
CA LEU A 34 -53.13 36.35 56.51
C LEU A 34 -54.63 36.25 56.16
N PRO A 35 -55.12 36.94 55.11
CA PRO A 35 -56.45 36.67 54.56
C PRO A 35 -56.56 35.20 54.14
N LEU A 36 -57.69 34.55 54.43
CA LEU A 36 -57.85 33.10 54.21
C LEU A 36 -57.55 32.68 52.76
N ALA A 37 -57.88 33.51 51.77
CA ALA A 37 -57.56 33.25 50.37
C ALA A 37 -56.04 33.25 50.07
N GLU A 38 -55.25 34.12 50.68
CA GLU A 38 -53.78 34.08 50.56
C GLU A 38 -53.17 32.94 51.38
N PHE A 39 -53.74 32.63 52.55
CA PHE A 39 -53.31 31.47 53.34
C PHE A 39 -53.51 30.17 52.55
N LEU A 40 -54.70 29.95 51.98
CA LEU A 40 -54.99 28.80 51.12
C LEU A 40 -54.08 28.79 49.89
N LYS A 41 -53.93 29.91 49.17
CA LYS A 41 -53.03 29.98 47.99
C LYS A 41 -51.53 29.72 48.31
N ARG A 42 -51.11 29.80 49.58
CA ARG A 42 -49.75 29.48 50.05
C ARG A 42 -49.65 28.14 50.79
N THR A 43 -50.77 27.51 51.15
CA THR A 43 -50.82 26.21 51.87
C THR A 43 -51.49 25.10 51.06
N GLU A 44 -52.10 25.43 49.92
CA GLU A 44 -52.35 24.49 48.84
C GLU A 44 -51.03 23.78 48.52
N PRO A 45 -50.94 22.45 48.70
CA PRO A 45 -49.75 21.73 48.31
C PRO A 45 -49.56 21.97 46.81
N ALA A 46 -48.34 22.36 46.42
CA ALA A 46 -48.01 22.58 45.02
C ALA A 46 -48.55 21.40 44.20
N PRO A 47 -49.32 21.65 43.12
CA PRO A 47 -49.98 20.58 42.39
C PRO A 47 -48.94 19.54 42.02
N SER A 48 -49.11 18.31 42.51
CA SER A 48 -48.23 17.19 42.17
C SER A 48 -48.05 17.21 40.66
N PRO A 49 -46.82 17.38 40.15
CA PRO A 49 -46.63 17.66 38.74
C PRO A 49 -47.09 16.45 37.93
N SER A 50 -48.30 16.59 37.36
CA SER A 50 -48.96 15.58 36.55
C SER A 50 -48.13 15.36 35.29
N GLY A 51 -47.21 14.40 35.36
CA GLY A 51 -46.25 14.15 34.28
C GLY A 51 -44.81 14.62 34.54
N THR A 52 -44.35 14.83 35.78
CA THR A 52 -42.93 14.53 36.02
C THR A 52 -42.77 13.01 35.99
N THR A 53 -42.54 12.48 34.79
CA THR A 53 -41.74 11.28 34.64
C THR A 53 -40.42 11.56 35.36
N ARG A 54 -40.30 11.07 36.59
CA ARG A 54 -39.02 11.02 37.32
C ARG A 54 -38.04 10.41 36.31
N PRO A 55 -36.97 11.12 35.89
CA PRO A 55 -36.13 10.65 34.81
C PRO A 55 -35.68 9.23 35.17
N THR A 56 -36.13 8.25 34.37
CA THR A 56 -35.95 6.84 34.70
C THR A 56 -34.46 6.61 34.90
N ALA A 57 -34.09 6.08 36.06
CA ALA A 57 -32.68 5.90 36.37
C ALA A 57 -32.03 5.08 35.24
N PRO A 58 -30.91 5.53 34.65
CA PRO A 58 -30.32 4.88 33.48
C PRO A 58 -29.89 3.43 33.76
N ILE A 59 -29.76 3.08 35.04
CA ILE A 59 -29.69 1.72 35.56
C ILE A 59 -30.84 1.50 36.56
N PRO A 60 -31.62 0.41 36.47
CA PRO A 60 -32.78 0.17 37.34
C PRO A 60 -32.38 -0.19 38.78
N PHE A 61 -31.17 -0.72 38.97
CA PHE A 61 -30.58 -1.06 40.25
C PHE A 61 -29.04 -0.94 40.19
N SER A 62 -28.38 -1.02 41.33
CA SER A 62 -26.92 -1.17 41.44
C SER A 62 -26.56 -2.00 42.67
N LEU A 63 -25.64 -2.95 42.52
CA LEU A 63 -25.05 -3.67 43.65
C LEU A 63 -23.86 -2.86 44.22
N ALA A 64 -23.99 -2.44 45.46
CA ALA A 64 -22.95 -1.73 46.20
C ALA A 64 -21.84 -2.70 46.64
N ARG A 65 -20.83 -2.16 47.34
CA ARG A 65 -19.69 -2.91 47.90
C ARG A 65 -20.17 -4.14 48.69
N GLY A 66 -19.68 -5.31 48.32
CA GLY A 66 -19.86 -6.55 49.07
C GLY A 66 -18.74 -6.78 50.09
N GLN A 67 -19.09 -7.48 51.18
CA GLN A 67 -18.14 -8.08 52.12
C GLN A 67 -18.26 -9.60 52.04
N TYR A 68 -17.16 -10.28 51.71
CA TYR A 68 -17.13 -11.73 51.51
C TYR A 68 -16.22 -12.39 52.54
N ARG A 69 -16.75 -13.37 53.27
CA ARG A 69 -15.97 -14.25 54.15
C ARG A 69 -15.96 -15.65 53.56
N ILE A 70 -14.78 -16.09 53.12
CA ILE A 70 -14.52 -17.36 52.46
C ILE A 70 -13.80 -18.26 53.46
N VAL A 71 -14.36 -19.43 53.77
CA VAL A 71 -13.76 -20.39 54.71
C VAL A 71 -13.61 -21.74 54.01
N VAL A 72 -12.37 -22.18 53.83
CA VAL A 72 -12.03 -23.48 53.22
C VAL A 72 -12.34 -24.63 54.20
N GLN A 73 -13.10 -25.61 53.73
CA GLN A 73 -13.59 -26.76 54.49
C GLN A 73 -13.55 -28.02 53.61
N GLY A 74 -12.46 -28.79 53.70
CA GLY A 74 -12.24 -29.96 52.84
C GLY A 74 -12.00 -29.53 51.38
N ASP A 75 -12.86 -30.01 50.48
CA ASP A 75 -12.79 -29.78 49.03
C ASP A 75 -13.70 -28.62 48.56
N TRP A 76 -14.33 -27.91 49.51
CA TRP A 76 -15.22 -26.79 49.24
C TRP A 76 -14.85 -25.58 50.09
N ALA A 77 -15.12 -24.39 49.55
CA ALA A 77 -15.03 -23.13 50.27
C ALA A 77 -16.44 -22.58 50.49
N ARG A 78 -16.84 -22.46 51.77
CA ARG A 78 -18.10 -21.81 52.14
C ARG A 78 -17.91 -20.30 52.12
N VAL A 79 -18.69 -19.61 51.31
CA VAL A 79 -18.71 -18.16 51.21
C VAL A 79 -19.94 -17.61 51.94
N GLN A 80 -19.72 -16.63 52.80
CA GLN A 80 -20.77 -15.78 53.37
C GLN A 80 -20.58 -14.38 52.77
N ALA A 81 -21.61 -13.84 52.11
CA ALA A 81 -21.56 -12.52 51.49
C ALA A 81 -22.63 -11.59 52.07
N ASP A 82 -22.28 -10.34 52.27
CA ASP A 82 -23.16 -9.24 52.71
C ASP A 82 -23.02 -8.09 51.70
N LEU A 83 -24.12 -7.78 51.01
CA LEU A 83 -24.13 -6.82 49.90
C LEU A 83 -25.24 -5.79 50.08
N GLY A 84 -24.93 -4.53 49.80
CA GLY A 84 -25.95 -3.49 49.64
C GLY A 84 -26.57 -3.54 48.25
N VAL A 85 -27.90 -3.64 48.16
CA VAL A 85 -28.65 -3.59 46.90
C VAL A 85 -29.39 -2.26 46.85
N ARG A 86 -29.10 -1.40 45.86
CA ARG A 86 -29.84 -0.15 45.68
C ARG A 86 -30.74 -0.26 44.47
N VAL A 87 -32.06 -0.20 44.71
CA VAL A 87 -33.08 -0.19 43.67
C VAL A 87 -33.45 1.25 43.36
N LEU A 88 -33.29 1.66 42.09
CA LEU A 88 -33.41 3.03 41.63
C LEU A 88 -34.71 3.28 40.84
N SER A 89 -35.24 2.24 40.19
CA SER A 89 -36.50 2.27 39.45
C SER A 89 -37.63 1.55 40.18
N GLY A 90 -38.83 2.12 40.16
CA GLY A 90 -40.02 1.54 40.77
C GLY A 90 -40.51 0.27 40.07
N GLY A 91 -41.44 -0.45 40.71
CA GLY A 91 -41.93 -1.74 40.23
C GLY A 91 -41.18 -2.92 40.86
N PHE A 92 -41.23 -4.07 40.18
CA PHE A 92 -40.39 -5.24 40.47
C PHE A 92 -39.13 -5.16 39.60
N GLN A 93 -37.97 -5.50 40.16
CA GLN A 93 -36.70 -5.61 39.44
C GLN A 93 -36.13 -7.01 39.60
N GLU A 94 -35.75 -7.64 38.49
CA GLU A 94 -34.91 -8.83 38.48
C GLU A 94 -33.45 -8.40 38.61
N ILE A 95 -32.72 -8.96 39.59
CA ILE A 95 -31.32 -8.60 39.87
C ILE A 95 -30.46 -9.88 39.79
N PRO A 96 -29.39 -9.90 38.97
CA PRO A 96 -28.49 -11.04 38.86
C PRO A 96 -27.65 -11.22 40.14
N LEU A 97 -27.33 -12.47 40.44
CA LEU A 97 -26.56 -12.89 41.61
C LEU A 97 -25.25 -13.56 41.17
N LEU A 98 -25.32 -14.86 40.88
CA LEU A 98 -24.17 -15.73 40.65
C LEU A 98 -24.43 -16.61 39.42
N PRO A 99 -23.39 -17.08 38.72
CA PRO A 99 -23.53 -18.16 37.74
C PRO A 99 -24.36 -19.34 38.26
N ALA A 100 -25.18 -19.94 37.41
CA ALA A 100 -26.19 -20.93 37.81
C ALA A 100 -25.60 -22.30 38.23
N ASP A 101 -24.31 -22.52 38.00
CA ASP A 101 -23.51 -23.65 38.45
C ASP A 101 -22.93 -23.48 39.87
N VAL A 102 -23.00 -22.27 40.44
CA VAL A 102 -22.59 -22.03 41.84
C VAL A 102 -23.64 -22.58 42.81
N VAL A 103 -23.18 -23.37 43.79
CA VAL A 103 -24.05 -24.02 44.79
C VAL A 103 -24.50 -23.01 45.84
N LEU A 104 -25.61 -22.33 45.58
CA LEU A 104 -26.27 -21.41 46.52
C LEU A 104 -27.00 -22.18 47.64
N GLN A 105 -26.60 -21.95 48.90
CA GLN A 105 -27.22 -22.57 50.08
C GLN A 105 -28.35 -21.71 50.66
N GLU A 106 -28.18 -20.39 50.72
CA GLU A 106 -29.13 -19.47 51.35
C GLU A 106 -29.05 -18.08 50.72
N ALA A 107 -30.19 -17.43 50.53
CA ALA A 107 -30.29 -16.03 50.12
C ALA A 107 -31.38 -15.32 50.95
N ARG A 108 -31.04 -14.19 51.55
CA ARG A 108 -31.95 -13.34 52.33
C ARG A 108 -31.88 -11.90 51.88
N LEU A 109 -33.04 -11.28 51.70
CA LEU A 109 -33.19 -9.84 51.49
C LEU A 109 -33.83 -9.22 52.75
N ASP A 110 -33.17 -8.25 53.34
CA ASP A 110 -33.59 -7.58 54.59
C ASP A 110 -33.93 -8.58 55.71
N GLY A 111 -33.09 -9.62 55.85
CA GLY A 111 -33.21 -10.71 56.83
C GLY A 111 -34.25 -11.80 56.49
N LYS A 112 -35.09 -11.60 55.47
CA LYS A 112 -36.13 -12.55 55.03
C LYS A 112 -35.62 -13.40 53.86
N PRO A 113 -35.89 -14.72 53.82
CA PRO A 113 -35.56 -15.55 52.66
C PRO A 113 -36.15 -14.98 51.36
N VAL A 114 -35.38 -14.99 50.28
CA VAL A 114 -35.82 -14.53 48.96
C VAL A 114 -35.72 -15.65 47.93
N SER A 115 -36.71 -15.75 47.04
CA SER A 115 -36.70 -16.73 45.96
C SER A 115 -35.62 -16.38 44.93
N VAL A 116 -34.78 -17.37 44.62
CA VAL A 116 -33.76 -17.29 43.56
C VAL A 116 -34.10 -18.27 42.46
N PHE A 117 -33.94 -17.86 41.20
CA PHE A 117 -34.27 -18.66 40.02
C PHE A 117 -33.19 -18.51 38.93
N PRO A 118 -32.85 -19.57 38.18
CA PRO A 118 -31.90 -19.48 37.08
C PRO A 118 -32.56 -18.90 35.81
N LYS A 119 -31.79 -18.12 35.05
CA LYS A 119 -32.14 -17.52 33.75
C LYS A 119 -30.84 -17.23 33.00
N ASP A 120 -30.72 -17.69 31.76
CA ASP A 120 -29.56 -17.42 30.88
C ASP A 120 -28.18 -17.70 31.54
N SER A 121 -28.05 -18.87 32.18
CA SER A 121 -26.87 -19.33 32.92
C SER A 121 -26.47 -18.51 34.17
N VAL A 122 -27.30 -17.56 34.61
CA VAL A 122 -27.12 -16.76 35.82
C VAL A 122 -28.34 -16.95 36.74
N SER A 123 -28.13 -16.86 38.05
CA SER A 123 -29.20 -16.86 39.05
C SER A 123 -29.68 -15.44 39.34
N PHE A 124 -30.99 -15.26 39.50
CA PHE A 124 -31.63 -13.96 39.74
C PHE A 124 -32.53 -14.01 40.97
N PHE A 125 -32.71 -12.87 41.64
CA PHE A 125 -33.78 -12.66 42.61
C PHE A 125 -34.66 -11.47 42.20
N VAL A 126 -35.87 -11.39 42.76
CA VAL A 126 -36.77 -10.24 42.55
C VAL A 126 -36.83 -9.38 43.81
N VAL A 127 -36.73 -8.07 43.64
CA VAL A 127 -37.00 -7.04 44.66
C VAL A 127 -38.05 -6.06 44.16
N ARG A 128 -38.83 -5.44 45.07
CA ARG A 128 -39.89 -4.51 44.72
C ARG A 128 -39.75 -3.16 45.43
N GLY A 129 -39.85 -2.08 44.67
CA GLY A 129 -39.85 -0.70 45.17
C GLY A 129 -38.45 -0.06 45.19
N ILE A 130 -38.42 1.28 45.17
CA ILE A 130 -37.20 2.06 45.24
C ILE A 130 -36.70 2.05 46.70
N GLY A 131 -35.44 1.70 46.91
CA GLY A 131 -34.89 1.52 48.25
C GLY A 131 -33.42 1.11 48.28
N THR A 132 -32.87 1.03 49.48
CA THR A 132 -31.61 0.31 49.74
C THR A 132 -31.94 -0.88 50.63
N HIS A 133 -31.56 -2.06 50.17
CA HIS A 133 -31.79 -3.35 50.82
C HIS A 133 -30.46 -4.01 51.17
N ARG A 134 -30.46 -4.92 52.13
CA ARG A 134 -29.30 -5.75 52.47
C ARG A 134 -29.55 -7.17 51.98
N LEU A 135 -28.64 -7.67 51.14
CA LEU A 135 -28.66 -9.02 50.62
C LEU A 135 -27.57 -9.84 51.31
N GLU A 136 -27.99 -10.88 52.02
CA GLU A 136 -27.12 -11.83 52.70
C GLU A 136 -27.16 -13.16 51.93
N LEU A 137 -25.99 -13.66 51.50
CA LEU A 137 -25.87 -14.90 50.74
C LEU A 137 -24.96 -15.90 51.47
N VAL A 138 -25.29 -17.18 51.37
CA VAL A 138 -24.39 -18.30 51.69
C VAL A 138 -24.32 -19.22 50.49
N TYR A 139 -23.12 -19.47 49.97
CA TYR A 139 -22.89 -20.36 48.83
C TYR A 139 -21.57 -21.11 48.97
N HIS A 140 -21.36 -22.13 48.14
CA HIS A 140 -20.16 -22.96 48.13
C HIS A 140 -19.47 -22.90 46.78
N LEU A 141 -18.15 -22.83 46.82
CA LEU A 141 -17.28 -22.84 45.65
C LEU A 141 -16.35 -24.07 45.72
N PRO A 142 -16.13 -24.80 44.62
CA PRO A 142 -15.28 -25.99 44.62
C PRO A 142 -13.79 -25.61 44.70
N ILE A 143 -13.01 -26.36 45.46
CA ILE A 143 -11.55 -26.19 45.52
C ILE A 143 -10.91 -27.09 44.47
N GLN A 144 -10.05 -26.50 43.64
CA GLN A 144 -9.21 -27.21 42.68
C GLN A 144 -7.96 -27.69 43.42
N ASP A 145 -7.81 -29.01 43.63
CA ASP A 145 -6.64 -29.60 44.27
C ASP A 145 -5.59 -30.01 43.21
N GLU A 146 -4.61 -29.14 43.02
CA GLU A 146 -3.50 -29.26 42.06
C GLU A 146 -2.21 -29.57 42.85
N SER A 147 -2.25 -30.67 43.62
CA SER A 147 -1.21 -31.05 44.58
C SER A 147 0.22 -30.84 44.05
N PRO A 148 1.07 -30.05 44.74
CA PRO A 148 0.94 -29.65 46.15
C PRO A 148 0.11 -28.37 46.42
N SER A 149 -0.38 -27.68 45.38
CA SER A 149 -1.13 -26.43 45.51
C SER A 149 -2.64 -26.67 45.53
N ARG A 150 -3.39 -25.80 46.23
CA ARG A 150 -4.86 -25.74 46.13
C ARG A 150 -5.27 -24.37 45.63
N SER A 151 -6.29 -24.31 44.79
CA SER A 151 -6.81 -23.05 44.27
C SER A 151 -8.32 -22.94 44.29
N LEU A 152 -8.81 -21.70 44.21
CA LEU A 152 -10.21 -21.34 44.24
C LEU A 152 -10.42 -20.09 43.37
N ASP A 153 -11.36 -20.17 42.43
CA ASP A 153 -11.80 -19.01 41.67
C ASP A 153 -12.86 -18.25 42.48
N ILE A 154 -12.59 -16.99 42.85
CA ILE A 154 -13.56 -16.18 43.60
C ILE A 154 -14.67 -15.74 42.64
N VAL A 155 -15.87 -16.29 42.84
CA VAL A 155 -17.08 -15.87 42.12
C VAL A 155 -17.90 -14.93 42.99
N VAL A 156 -18.23 -13.74 42.46
CA VAL A 156 -19.04 -12.71 43.11
C VAL A 156 -20.06 -12.12 42.13
N PRO A 157 -21.19 -11.55 42.61
CA PRO A 157 -22.06 -10.72 41.78
C PRO A 157 -21.36 -9.47 41.25
N ASP A 158 -21.84 -8.94 40.12
CA ASP A 158 -21.36 -7.69 39.50
C ASP A 158 -21.60 -6.49 40.43
N THR A 159 -20.60 -6.23 41.26
CA THR A 159 -20.64 -5.32 42.39
C THR A 159 -19.60 -4.21 42.23
N ALA A 160 -19.83 -3.09 42.93
CA ALA A 160 -18.79 -2.11 43.17
C ALA A 160 -17.62 -2.74 43.98
N ILE A 161 -16.50 -2.00 44.05
CA ILE A 161 -15.25 -2.40 44.74
C ILE A 161 -15.56 -3.12 46.06
N SER A 162 -15.16 -4.38 46.13
CA SER A 162 -15.57 -5.32 47.17
C SER A 162 -14.40 -5.78 48.02
N THR A 163 -14.66 -6.26 49.23
CA THR A 163 -13.61 -6.78 50.13
C THR A 163 -13.86 -8.23 50.50
N TRP A 164 -12.80 -9.03 50.46
CA TRP A 164 -12.83 -10.44 50.82
C TRP A 164 -11.90 -10.75 51.98
N THR A 165 -12.24 -11.79 52.74
CA THR A 165 -11.39 -12.43 53.74
C THR A 165 -11.42 -13.93 53.49
N LEU A 166 -10.28 -14.52 53.16
CA LEU A 166 -10.10 -15.96 53.01
C LEU A 166 -9.48 -16.53 54.30
N SER A 167 -10.03 -17.64 54.79
CA SER A 167 -9.44 -18.44 55.86
C SER A 167 -9.12 -19.84 55.34
N VAL A 168 -7.83 -20.19 55.29
CA VAL A 168 -7.33 -21.50 54.85
C VAL A 168 -6.74 -22.29 56.03
N PRO A 169 -6.87 -23.63 56.06
CA PRO A 169 -6.14 -24.48 56.99
C PRO A 169 -4.61 -24.36 56.84
N GLY A 170 -3.90 -24.49 57.97
CA GLY A 170 -2.43 -24.35 58.04
C GLY A 170 -2.01 -22.90 58.34
N ASN A 171 -0.96 -22.74 59.15
CA ASN A 171 -0.44 -21.42 59.58
C ASN A 171 0.89 -21.03 58.90
N GLN A 172 1.32 -21.80 57.92
CA GLN A 172 2.47 -21.52 57.05
C GLN A 172 2.02 -21.79 55.62
N VAL A 173 1.29 -20.81 55.06
CA VAL A 173 0.65 -20.92 53.75
C VAL A 173 1.03 -19.70 52.93
N HIS A 174 1.66 -19.91 51.77
CA HIS A 174 1.86 -18.85 50.79
C HIS A 174 0.61 -18.76 49.91
N LEU A 175 -0.01 -17.59 49.86
CA LEU A 175 -1.15 -17.27 49.01
C LEU A 175 -0.70 -16.36 47.86
N LYS A 176 -1.12 -16.69 46.63
CA LYS A 176 -0.99 -15.86 45.43
C LYS A 176 -2.38 -15.57 44.85
N SER A 177 -2.47 -14.55 44.02
CA SER A 177 -3.67 -14.20 43.26
C SER A 177 -3.36 -14.07 41.77
N THR A 178 -4.33 -14.44 40.93
CA THR A 178 -4.25 -14.34 39.47
C THR A 178 -5.59 -13.80 38.93
N PRO A 179 -5.64 -12.61 38.29
CA PRO A 179 -4.56 -11.64 38.16
C PRO A 179 -4.04 -11.16 39.52
N GLU A 180 -2.81 -10.65 39.56
CA GLU A 180 -2.17 -10.19 40.79
C GLU A 180 -2.92 -8.99 41.37
N ILE A 181 -3.54 -9.18 42.53
CA ILE A 181 -4.21 -8.13 43.32
C ILE A 181 -3.53 -7.96 44.68
N PRO A 182 -3.48 -6.72 45.22
CA PRO A 182 -2.97 -6.49 46.58
C PRO A 182 -3.74 -7.30 47.62
N LEU A 183 -3.01 -8.17 48.33
CA LEU A 183 -3.52 -8.96 49.43
C LEU A 183 -2.55 -8.91 50.62
N GLN A 184 -3.08 -9.09 51.82
CA GLN A 184 -2.29 -9.26 53.05
C GLN A 184 -2.68 -10.56 53.71
N SER A 185 -1.70 -11.41 54.03
CA SER A 185 -1.90 -12.71 54.69
C SER A 185 -1.15 -12.78 56.01
N HIS A 186 -1.82 -13.21 57.07
CA HIS A 186 -1.22 -13.41 58.39
C HIS A 186 -1.69 -14.73 59.00
N PRO A 187 -0.84 -15.43 59.79
CA PRO A 187 -1.26 -16.63 60.52
C PRO A 187 -2.17 -16.26 61.70
N GLU A 188 -3.26 -16.99 61.85
CA GLU A 188 -4.23 -16.87 62.95
C GLU A 188 -4.47 -18.29 63.54
N GLY A 189 -3.67 -18.63 64.56
CA GLY A 189 -3.70 -19.94 65.21
C GLY A 189 -3.20 -21.09 64.30
N GLN A 190 -4.11 -21.97 63.90
CA GLN A 190 -3.88 -23.10 62.98
C GLN A 190 -4.36 -22.83 61.54
N ARG A 191 -4.68 -21.57 61.23
CA ARG A 191 -5.13 -21.12 59.91
C ARG A 191 -4.29 -19.94 59.44
N THR A 192 -4.31 -19.68 58.14
CA THR A 192 -3.83 -18.44 57.55
C THR A 192 -5.05 -17.64 57.11
N VAL A 193 -5.10 -16.38 57.51
CA VAL A 193 -6.17 -15.46 57.13
C VAL A 193 -5.60 -14.41 56.19
N ALA A 194 -6.17 -14.35 54.99
CA ALA A 194 -5.80 -13.37 53.98
C ALA A 194 -6.96 -12.42 53.71
N ARG A 195 -6.64 -11.17 53.38
CA ARG A 195 -7.61 -10.11 53.10
C ARG A 195 -7.17 -9.33 51.87
N GLY A 196 -8.12 -8.90 51.06
CA GLY A 196 -7.86 -8.10 49.87
C GLY A 196 -9.11 -7.42 49.33
N THR A 197 -8.92 -6.71 48.23
CA THR A 197 -9.98 -6.00 47.49
C THR A 197 -10.17 -6.59 46.11
N LEU A 198 -11.42 -6.75 45.69
CA LEU A 198 -11.79 -7.06 44.30
C LEU A 198 -12.08 -5.75 43.54
N PRO A 199 -11.66 -5.63 42.27
CA PRO A 199 -12.08 -4.54 41.40
C PRO A 199 -13.60 -4.58 41.18
N ALA A 200 -14.18 -3.46 40.76
CA ALA A 200 -15.60 -3.42 40.39
C ALA A 200 -15.82 -4.23 39.10
N GLY A 201 -16.87 -5.05 39.05
CA GLY A 201 -17.16 -5.93 37.91
C GLY A 201 -16.01 -6.91 37.62
N ALA A 202 -15.58 -7.68 38.63
CA ALA A 202 -14.42 -8.56 38.57
C ALA A 202 -14.59 -9.75 37.60
N SER A 203 -14.47 -9.47 36.31
CA SER A 203 -14.42 -10.41 35.20
C SER A 203 -13.14 -10.14 34.40
N PRO A 204 -12.24 -11.13 34.20
CA PRO A 204 -12.33 -12.53 34.63
C PRO A 204 -12.28 -12.68 36.17
N PRO A 205 -12.79 -13.81 36.71
CA PRO A 205 -12.76 -14.09 38.15
C PRO A 205 -11.33 -14.14 38.68
N VAL A 206 -11.13 -13.70 39.92
CA VAL A 206 -9.80 -13.75 40.56
C VAL A 206 -9.56 -15.13 41.15
N ARG A 207 -8.57 -15.84 40.64
CA ARG A 207 -8.07 -17.09 41.21
C ARG A 207 -7.20 -16.79 42.42
N LEU A 208 -7.47 -17.44 43.55
CA LEU A 208 -6.56 -17.52 44.68
C LEU A 208 -5.92 -18.90 44.70
N SER A 209 -4.60 -18.99 44.75
CA SER A 209 -3.85 -20.24 44.85
C SER A 209 -2.94 -20.25 46.06
N TRP A 210 -2.86 -21.38 46.75
CA TRP A 210 -2.06 -21.49 47.97
C TRP A 210 -1.37 -22.84 48.15
N LEU A 211 -0.20 -22.77 48.78
CA LEU A 211 0.67 -23.91 49.08
C LEU A 211 0.78 -24.09 50.60
N SER A 212 0.41 -25.26 51.13
CA SER A 212 0.61 -25.57 52.56
C SER A 212 2.04 -26.06 52.81
N LEU A 213 2.83 -25.30 53.57
CA LEU A 213 4.21 -25.67 53.92
C LEU A 213 4.31 -26.70 55.04
N LYS A 214 3.19 -27.06 55.67
CA LYS A 214 3.10 -28.17 56.63
C LYS A 214 2.07 -29.19 56.16
N ALA A 215 2.58 -30.32 55.67
CA ALA A 215 1.78 -31.51 55.44
C ALA A 215 1.17 -32.03 56.76
N ASP A 216 -0.04 -32.57 56.65
CA ASP A 216 -0.74 -33.27 57.72
C ASP A 216 0.14 -34.43 58.25
N PRO A 217 0.28 -34.64 59.58
CA PRO A 217 1.03 -35.75 60.14
C PRO A 217 0.63 -37.15 59.60
N GLU A 218 -0.60 -37.37 59.15
CA GLU A 218 -0.98 -38.66 58.52
C GLU A 218 -0.47 -38.80 57.07
N THR A 219 -0.29 -37.69 56.35
CA THR A 219 0.38 -37.69 55.02
C THR A 219 1.91 -37.59 55.11
N ARG A 220 2.48 -37.62 56.33
CA ARG A 220 3.92 -37.46 56.59
C ARG A 220 4.72 -38.73 56.30
N GLY A 221 4.71 -39.09 55.02
CA GLY A 221 5.22 -40.33 54.43
C GLY A 221 4.67 -40.57 53.01
N LEU A 222 3.59 -39.86 52.64
CA LEU A 222 2.94 -39.87 51.33
C LEU A 222 3.04 -38.54 50.56
N VAL A 223 3.94 -37.63 50.99
CA VAL A 223 4.63 -36.77 50.01
C VAL A 223 5.55 -37.70 49.24
N THR A 224 4.99 -38.35 48.23
CA THR A 224 5.75 -39.22 47.34
C THR A 224 6.88 -38.39 46.76
N ARG A 225 8.13 -38.85 46.94
CA ARG A 225 9.32 -38.24 46.32
C ARG A 225 9.32 -38.53 44.82
N GLU A 226 8.23 -38.22 44.12
CA GLU A 226 8.21 -38.28 42.68
C GLU A 226 9.13 -37.18 42.16
N THR A 227 10.13 -37.62 41.41
CA THR A 227 10.90 -36.73 40.56
C THR A 227 9.93 -36.01 39.61
N PRO A 228 10.09 -34.71 39.35
CA PRO A 228 9.26 -34.00 38.38
C PRO A 228 9.27 -34.76 37.05
N ARG A 229 8.08 -35.04 36.53
CA ARG A 229 7.93 -35.67 35.22
C ARG A 229 7.88 -34.59 34.17
N LEU A 230 8.91 -34.55 33.33
CA LEU A 230 9.07 -33.55 32.30
C LEU A 230 8.72 -34.16 30.93
N TYR A 231 7.73 -33.59 30.27
CA TYR A 231 7.43 -33.88 28.86
C TYR A 231 7.76 -32.65 28.01
N GLY A 232 8.37 -32.87 26.84
CA GLY A 232 8.82 -31.78 25.97
C GLY A 232 8.29 -31.90 24.54
N ARG A 233 7.73 -30.81 24.02
CA ARG A 233 7.39 -30.65 22.61
C ARG A 233 8.33 -29.64 21.98
N VAL A 234 9.22 -30.12 21.10
CA VAL A 234 10.24 -29.31 20.44
C VAL A 234 9.80 -28.91 19.04
N TYR A 235 9.93 -27.63 18.72
CA TYR A 235 9.74 -27.03 17.39
C TYR A 235 11.04 -26.35 17.01
N GLN A 236 11.75 -26.95 16.06
CA GLN A 236 13.12 -26.58 15.71
C GLN A 236 13.16 -26.02 14.28
N LEU A 237 13.61 -24.79 14.12
CA LEU A 237 13.91 -24.22 12.80
C LEU A 237 15.42 -24.13 12.63
N VAL A 238 15.94 -24.85 11.64
CA VAL A 238 17.36 -24.89 11.30
C VAL A 238 17.59 -24.11 10.01
N ARG A 239 18.33 -23.00 10.09
CA ARG A 239 18.77 -22.21 8.93
C ARG A 239 20.21 -22.54 8.60
N VAL A 240 20.44 -23.05 7.40
CA VAL A 240 21.78 -23.36 6.89
C VAL A 240 22.29 -22.18 6.07
N SER A 241 23.53 -21.77 6.32
CA SER A 241 24.28 -20.78 5.54
C SER A 241 25.63 -21.37 5.13
N GLU A 242 26.41 -20.67 4.30
CA GLU A 242 27.68 -21.20 3.78
C GLU A 242 28.71 -21.57 4.86
N LYS A 243 28.61 -20.96 6.05
CA LYS A 243 29.61 -21.04 7.13
C LYS A 243 29.04 -21.44 8.49
N ALA A 244 27.72 -21.48 8.65
CA ALA A 244 27.07 -21.73 9.92
C ALA A 244 25.67 -22.33 9.76
N ILE A 245 25.32 -23.19 10.71
CA ILE A 245 23.98 -23.74 10.91
C ILE A 245 23.39 -23.04 12.14
N GLN A 246 22.47 -22.12 11.92
CA GLN A 246 21.74 -21.46 12.99
C GLN A 246 20.48 -22.27 13.33
N ASN A 247 20.24 -22.48 14.61
CA ASN A 247 19.19 -23.33 15.13
C ASN A 247 18.34 -22.54 16.13
N ARG A 248 17.07 -22.30 15.81
CA ARG A 248 16.10 -21.63 16.68
C ARG A 248 15.07 -22.64 17.13
N ALA A 249 15.12 -23.02 18.40
CA ALA A 249 14.29 -24.06 18.98
C ALA A 249 13.34 -23.47 20.04
N ARG A 250 12.04 -23.60 19.80
CA ARG A 250 11.01 -23.41 20.83
C ARG A 250 10.66 -24.76 21.43
N ILE A 251 10.58 -24.82 22.75
CA ILE A 251 10.35 -26.03 23.54
C ILE A 251 9.21 -25.73 24.51
N ASP A 252 8.04 -26.30 24.24
CA ASP A 252 6.91 -26.26 25.17
C ASP A 252 7.05 -27.47 26.12
N PHE A 253 7.19 -27.22 27.43
CA PHE A 253 7.33 -28.23 28.48
C PHE A 253 6.04 -28.39 29.28
N SER A 254 5.60 -29.63 29.48
CA SER A 254 4.60 -29.99 30.50
C SER A 254 5.33 -30.61 31.70
N ILE A 255 5.31 -29.91 32.84
CA ILE A 255 5.94 -30.31 34.09
C ILE A 255 4.86 -30.87 35.03
N LEU A 256 4.93 -32.15 35.39
CA LEU A 256 3.93 -32.82 36.22
C LEU A 256 4.52 -33.42 37.51
N ARG A 257 3.64 -33.65 38.50
CA ARG A 257 3.90 -34.33 39.80
C ARG A 257 4.87 -33.63 40.76
N ASN A 258 5.67 -32.68 40.31
CA ASN A 258 6.54 -31.86 41.15
C ASN A 258 6.94 -30.58 40.40
N GLU A 259 7.66 -29.68 41.07
CA GLU A 259 8.19 -28.45 40.48
C GLU A 259 9.64 -28.63 39.96
N VAL A 260 10.03 -27.84 38.97
CA VAL A 260 11.42 -27.68 38.52
C VAL A 260 11.91 -26.25 38.74
N SER A 261 13.13 -26.09 39.26
CA SER A 261 13.83 -24.80 39.38
C SER A 261 14.95 -24.61 38.35
N ARG A 262 15.25 -25.67 37.59
CA ARG A 262 16.23 -25.64 36.50
C ARG A 262 15.82 -26.57 35.36
N LEU A 263 16.15 -26.17 34.14
CA LEU A 263 16.04 -26.98 32.93
C LEU A 263 17.44 -27.22 32.38
N GLN A 264 17.67 -28.39 31.79
CA GLN A 264 18.99 -28.82 31.33
C GLN A 264 18.91 -29.38 29.91
N LEU A 265 19.74 -28.84 29.01
CA LEU A 265 19.76 -29.17 27.60
C LEU A 265 21.18 -29.52 27.18
N LEU A 266 21.38 -30.70 26.61
CA LEU A 266 22.66 -31.09 26.02
C LEU A 266 22.66 -30.72 24.53
N LEU A 267 23.65 -29.91 24.16
CA LEU A 267 23.89 -29.36 22.83
C LEU A 267 25.20 -29.91 22.25
N PRO A 268 25.45 -29.81 20.92
CA PRO A 268 26.74 -30.09 20.32
C PRO A 268 27.86 -29.27 20.97
N ARG A 269 29.08 -29.80 20.99
CA ARG A 269 30.23 -29.16 21.67
C ARG A 269 30.60 -27.82 21.03
N ASP A 270 30.43 -27.75 19.72
CA ASP A 270 30.65 -26.66 18.79
C ASP A 270 29.45 -25.71 18.64
N ALA A 271 28.32 -25.98 19.29
CA ALA A 271 27.17 -25.08 19.31
C ALA A 271 27.37 -23.92 20.29
N GLU A 272 27.48 -22.69 19.78
CA GLU A 272 27.41 -21.45 20.55
C GLU A 272 25.95 -21.10 20.87
N VAL A 273 25.68 -20.65 22.10
CA VAL A 273 24.33 -20.25 22.53
C VAL A 273 24.22 -18.74 22.38
N LEU A 274 23.42 -18.28 21.42
CA LEU A 274 23.24 -16.86 21.10
C LEU A 274 22.18 -16.19 21.97
N ALA A 275 21.08 -16.90 22.25
CA ALA A 275 19.97 -16.39 23.05
C ALA A 275 19.24 -17.52 23.79
N VAL A 276 18.72 -17.20 24.97
CA VAL A 276 17.85 -18.05 25.78
C VAL A 276 16.74 -17.16 26.34
N GLU A 277 15.49 -17.46 26.00
CA GLU A 277 14.31 -16.70 26.40
C GLU A 277 13.31 -17.64 27.08
N CYS A 278 12.84 -17.28 28.28
CA CYS A 278 11.93 -18.11 29.08
C CYS A 278 11.13 -17.20 30.02
N PRO A 279 9.83 -17.44 30.23
CA PRO A 279 9.10 -16.87 31.37
C PRO A 279 9.82 -17.21 32.66
N ASP A 280 9.94 -16.24 33.56
CA ASP A 280 10.62 -16.39 34.87
C ASP A 280 12.08 -16.87 34.78
N LEU A 281 12.80 -16.52 33.71
CA LEU A 281 14.26 -16.71 33.62
C LEU A 281 14.97 -15.90 34.72
N ASP A 282 15.78 -16.59 35.55
CA ASP A 282 16.75 -15.94 36.44
C ASP A 282 18.08 -15.75 35.72
N SER A 283 18.65 -16.86 35.25
CA SER A 283 19.95 -16.88 34.60
C SER A 283 20.14 -18.16 33.79
N TRP A 284 21.11 -18.18 32.89
CA TRP A 284 21.52 -19.39 32.19
C TRP A 284 23.05 -19.46 32.10
N ARG A 285 23.57 -20.68 31.95
CA ARG A 285 25.01 -20.93 31.79
C ARG A 285 25.28 -22.21 31.00
N THR A 286 26.39 -22.24 30.29
CA THR A 286 26.89 -23.43 29.59
C THR A 286 28.10 -24.03 30.30
N VAL A 287 28.17 -25.36 30.36
CA VAL A 287 29.31 -26.11 30.90
C VAL A 287 29.72 -27.19 29.89
N GLU A 288 31.01 -27.30 29.55
CA GLU A 288 31.49 -28.40 28.71
C GLU A 288 31.39 -29.75 29.43
N ARG A 289 30.95 -30.77 28.69
CA ARG A 289 30.85 -32.17 29.11
C ARG A 289 31.56 -33.06 28.07
N PRO A 290 31.94 -34.29 28.42
CA PRO A 290 32.50 -35.24 27.45
C PRO A 290 31.57 -35.53 26.25
N GLN A 291 30.26 -35.37 26.44
CA GLN A 291 29.22 -35.66 25.44
C GLN A 291 28.70 -34.42 24.68
N GLY A 292 29.21 -33.21 24.95
CA GLY A 292 28.71 -31.97 24.34
C GLY A 292 28.80 -30.76 25.27
N ARG A 293 27.96 -29.76 25.03
CA ARG A 293 27.82 -28.55 25.85
C ARG A 293 26.49 -28.59 26.61
N LEU A 294 26.54 -28.57 27.93
CA LEU A 294 25.36 -28.60 28.79
C LEU A 294 24.90 -27.17 29.09
N LEU A 295 23.81 -26.74 28.46
CA LEU A 295 23.07 -25.53 28.82
C LEU A 295 22.22 -25.81 30.06
N THR A 296 22.42 -25.05 31.12
CA THR A 296 21.57 -25.04 32.32
C THR A 296 20.84 -23.71 32.40
N VAL A 297 19.52 -23.76 32.36
CA VAL A 297 18.61 -22.62 32.53
C VAL A 297 18.08 -22.66 33.96
N LEU A 298 18.20 -21.55 34.69
CA LEU A 298 17.73 -21.38 36.06
C LEU A 298 16.48 -20.49 36.06
N LEU A 299 15.46 -20.90 36.81
CA LEU A 299 14.20 -20.18 36.93
C LEU A 299 14.18 -19.39 38.24
N SER A 300 13.66 -18.16 38.20
CA SER A 300 13.57 -17.26 39.37
C SER A 300 12.63 -17.75 40.47
N GLN A 301 11.71 -18.64 40.10
CA GLN A 301 10.87 -19.41 41.02
C GLN A 301 10.66 -20.82 40.43
N PRO A 302 10.52 -21.86 41.28
CA PRO A 302 10.13 -23.19 40.81
C PRO A 302 8.81 -23.15 40.02
N LYS A 303 8.69 -23.98 38.99
CA LYS A 303 7.52 -24.06 38.10
C LYS A 303 7.00 -25.49 37.99
N SER A 304 5.67 -25.60 37.88
CA SER A 304 4.92 -26.80 37.50
C SER A 304 3.85 -26.39 36.47
N GLY A 305 3.30 -27.33 35.72
CA GLY A 305 2.42 -27.06 34.58
C GLY A 305 3.19 -26.73 33.30
N GLU A 306 2.63 -25.86 32.45
CA GLU A 306 3.17 -25.53 31.14
C GLU A 306 4.24 -24.41 31.20
N LEU A 307 5.36 -24.59 30.47
CA LEU A 307 6.45 -23.62 30.38
C LEU A 307 7.07 -23.62 28.97
N SER A 308 7.12 -22.46 28.31
CA SER A 308 7.78 -22.29 27.00
C SER A 308 9.20 -21.79 27.17
N LEU A 309 10.18 -22.52 26.65
CA LEU A 309 11.59 -22.11 26.56
C LEU A 309 11.97 -21.93 25.09
N GLU A 310 12.64 -20.84 24.75
CA GLU A 310 13.20 -20.61 23.42
C GLU A 310 14.72 -20.48 23.51
N VAL A 311 15.43 -21.20 22.64
CA VAL A 311 16.89 -21.23 22.59
C VAL A 311 17.33 -21.02 21.14
N THR A 312 18.23 -20.06 20.92
CA THR A 312 18.91 -19.88 19.63
C THR A 312 20.37 -20.26 19.78
N THR A 313 20.84 -21.20 18.97
CA THR A 313 22.25 -21.62 18.90
C THR A 313 22.80 -21.48 17.49
N GLU A 314 24.11 -21.41 17.36
CA GLU A 314 24.80 -21.44 16.07
C GLU A 314 25.95 -22.45 16.12
N THR A 315 26.05 -23.28 15.09
CA THR A 315 27.09 -24.30 14.94
C THR A 315 27.87 -24.01 13.67
N PRO A 316 29.21 -23.94 13.68
CA PRO A 316 30.00 -23.66 12.48
C PRO A 316 29.86 -24.80 11.46
N LEU A 317 29.64 -24.44 10.19
CA LEU A 317 29.69 -25.39 9.07
C LEU A 317 31.10 -25.30 8.45
N ALA A 318 31.89 -26.36 8.62
CA ALA A 318 33.29 -26.38 8.21
C ALA A 318 33.49 -26.19 6.69
N GLU A 319 32.63 -26.83 5.89
CA GLU A 319 32.66 -26.76 4.43
C GLU A 319 31.23 -26.69 3.89
N THR A 320 30.99 -25.76 2.96
CA THR A 320 29.67 -25.52 2.36
C THR A 320 29.16 -26.73 1.56
N ASN A 321 30.07 -27.43 0.87
CA ASN A 321 29.80 -28.62 0.06
C ASN A 321 30.14 -29.90 0.86
N SER A 322 29.36 -30.23 1.88
CA SER A 322 29.66 -31.34 2.80
C SER A 322 28.41 -32.10 3.26
N CYS A 323 28.63 -33.26 3.87
CA CYS A 323 27.59 -34.00 4.59
C CYS A 323 27.78 -33.80 6.09
N TRP A 324 26.73 -33.38 6.78
CA TRP A 324 26.77 -33.05 8.20
C TRP A 324 25.52 -33.57 8.94
N SER A 325 25.68 -33.72 10.26
CA SER A 325 24.59 -34.13 11.15
C SER A 325 23.84 -32.91 11.64
N LEU A 326 22.51 -32.94 11.62
CA LEU A 326 21.70 -31.85 12.15
C LEU A 326 22.03 -31.58 13.63
N PRO A 327 22.28 -30.32 14.06
CA PRO A 327 22.59 -29.98 15.45
C PRO A 327 21.49 -30.46 16.42
N TYR A 328 21.81 -31.50 17.19
CA TYR A 328 20.86 -32.11 18.11
C TYR A 328 20.52 -31.18 19.27
N LEU A 329 19.35 -31.36 19.86
CA LEU A 329 18.96 -30.71 21.10
C LEU A 329 18.31 -31.77 21.99
N TYR A 330 19.01 -32.16 23.05
CA TYR A 330 18.59 -33.23 23.95
C TYR A 330 18.15 -32.65 25.29
N LEU A 331 16.92 -32.97 25.72
CA LEU A 331 16.33 -32.49 26.97
C LEU A 331 16.68 -33.45 28.12
N GLU A 332 17.59 -33.06 29.00
CA GLU A 332 17.96 -33.89 30.17
C GLU A 332 16.79 -33.97 31.15
N GLY A 333 16.48 -35.19 31.62
CA GLY A 333 15.38 -35.45 32.56
C GLY A 333 13.99 -35.52 31.94
N ALA A 334 13.83 -35.29 30.63
CA ALA A 334 12.55 -35.47 29.95
C ALA A 334 12.21 -36.94 29.73
N GLU A 335 11.06 -37.40 30.25
CA GLU A 335 10.54 -38.76 30.10
C GLU A 335 10.03 -39.04 28.68
N ARG A 336 9.46 -38.02 28.01
CA ARG A 336 8.96 -38.11 26.63
C ARG A 336 9.27 -36.82 25.91
N VAL A 337 9.80 -36.93 24.69
CA VAL A 337 10.06 -35.79 23.81
C VAL A 337 9.48 -36.08 22.43
N LYS A 338 8.66 -35.16 21.90
CA LYS A 338 8.27 -35.16 20.49
C LYS A 338 8.84 -33.91 19.83
N GLY A 339 9.68 -34.07 18.82
CA GLY A 339 10.22 -32.96 18.05
C GLY A 339 9.71 -32.89 16.63
N SER A 340 9.63 -31.68 16.10
CA SER A 340 9.47 -31.41 14.68
C SER A 340 10.55 -30.40 14.27
N ILE A 341 11.13 -30.62 13.09
CA ILE A 341 12.29 -29.89 12.60
C ILE A 341 11.97 -29.39 11.19
N GLY A 342 12.09 -28.10 10.94
CA GLY A 342 12.07 -27.51 9.60
C GLY A 342 13.45 -26.97 9.23
N LEU A 343 13.91 -27.26 8.01
CA LEU A 343 15.19 -26.77 7.49
C LEU A 343 14.95 -25.70 6.42
N CYS A 344 15.59 -24.55 6.59
CA CYS A 344 15.66 -23.47 5.62
C CYS A 344 17.09 -23.31 5.11
N SER A 345 17.22 -22.82 3.87
CA SER A 345 18.50 -22.42 3.30
C SER A 345 18.63 -20.89 3.26
N SER A 346 19.87 -20.39 3.21
CA SER A 346 20.22 -18.99 3.06
C SER A 346 21.18 -18.81 1.89
N GLY A 347 20.77 -18.04 0.88
CA GLY A 347 21.52 -17.85 -0.37
C GLY A 347 21.34 -19.04 -1.33
N ALA A 348 22.27 -19.17 -2.29
CA ALA A 348 22.30 -20.24 -3.30
C ALA A 348 22.80 -21.58 -2.73
N LEU A 349 22.12 -22.10 -1.70
CA LEU A 349 22.44 -23.36 -1.04
C LEU A 349 21.31 -24.39 -1.24
N GLU A 350 21.62 -25.50 -1.90
CA GLU A 350 20.77 -26.68 -1.99
C GLU A 350 20.95 -27.56 -0.75
N LEU A 351 19.85 -28.06 -0.18
CA LEU A 351 19.83 -28.98 0.95
C LEU A 351 19.26 -30.32 0.52
N LEU A 352 20.11 -31.33 0.46
CA LEU A 352 19.78 -32.68 0.01
C LEU A 352 19.62 -33.62 1.22
N PRO A 353 18.48 -34.32 1.36
CA PRO A 353 18.29 -35.29 2.42
C PRO A 353 19.17 -36.53 2.18
N ARG A 354 19.56 -37.20 3.26
CA ARG A 354 20.18 -38.54 3.23
C ARG A 354 19.31 -39.55 3.96
N ASP A 355 19.43 -40.82 3.56
CA ASP A 355 18.65 -41.92 4.13
C ASP A 355 19.20 -42.45 5.48
N ASP A 356 20.38 -41.99 5.93
CA ASP A 356 20.91 -42.25 7.28
C ASP A 356 20.15 -41.41 8.33
N LEU A 357 18.99 -41.93 8.72
CA LEU A 357 18.11 -41.40 9.75
C LEU A 357 18.04 -42.36 10.95
N GLN A 358 18.09 -41.82 12.18
CA GLN A 358 17.91 -42.59 13.41
C GLN A 358 16.89 -41.90 14.31
N GLU A 359 15.85 -42.64 14.72
CA GLU A 359 14.74 -42.17 15.58
C GLU A 359 13.96 -40.94 15.05
N ALA A 360 14.18 -40.57 13.77
CA ALA A 360 13.51 -39.49 13.06
C ALA A 360 12.98 -39.97 11.69
N ARG A 361 11.90 -39.34 11.21
CA ARG A 361 11.34 -39.57 9.86
C ARG A 361 11.14 -38.23 9.14
N ARG A 362 11.28 -38.24 7.81
CA ARG A 362 10.89 -37.10 6.96
C ARG A 362 9.36 -36.98 6.93
N ILE A 363 8.86 -35.75 6.86
CA ILE A 363 7.42 -35.42 6.76
C ILE A 363 7.19 -34.43 5.61
N ASP A 364 5.94 -34.25 5.18
CA ASP A 364 5.63 -33.26 4.15
C ASP A 364 5.66 -31.83 4.69
N VAL A 365 6.28 -30.91 3.95
CA VAL A 365 6.48 -29.52 4.38
C VAL A 365 5.18 -28.69 4.35
N GLN A 366 4.24 -29.03 3.46
CA GLN A 366 2.98 -28.30 3.30
C GLN A 366 1.84 -28.87 4.16
N GLN A 367 1.83 -30.19 4.37
CA GLN A 367 0.73 -30.88 5.05
C GLN A 367 1.02 -31.19 6.53
N ASP A 368 2.24 -31.60 6.86
CA ASP A 368 2.57 -32.13 8.20
C ASP A 368 3.32 -31.14 9.11
N LEU A 369 3.83 -30.03 8.56
CA LEU A 369 4.69 -29.10 9.31
C LEU A 369 3.87 -28.28 10.34
N PRO A 370 4.25 -28.28 11.63
CA PRO A 370 3.51 -27.53 12.65
C PRO A 370 3.56 -26.02 12.45
N ALA A 371 2.44 -25.34 12.73
CA ALA A 371 2.29 -23.88 12.65
C ALA A 371 3.35 -23.10 13.46
N GLN A 372 3.86 -23.67 14.55
CA GLN A 372 4.95 -23.09 15.34
C GLN A 372 6.25 -22.93 14.54
N ILE A 373 6.56 -23.87 13.63
CA ILE A 373 7.76 -23.78 12.78
C ILE A 373 7.55 -22.77 11.65
N HIS A 374 6.34 -22.70 11.08
CA HIS A 374 5.97 -21.63 10.14
C HIS A 374 6.10 -20.24 10.78
N ALA A 375 5.71 -20.07 12.05
CA ALA A 375 5.84 -18.81 12.78
C ALA A 375 7.29 -18.40 13.06
N LEU A 376 8.22 -19.38 13.18
CA LEU A 376 9.66 -19.11 13.30
C LEU A 376 10.32 -18.81 11.95
N ALA A 377 9.74 -19.27 10.83
CA ALA A 377 10.36 -19.24 9.51
C ALA A 377 10.20 -17.87 8.82
N SER A 378 11.32 -17.20 8.53
CA SER A 378 11.34 -15.98 7.69
C SER A 378 11.65 -16.26 6.21
N SER A 379 11.72 -17.53 5.82
CA SER A 379 12.15 -18.02 4.51
C SER A 379 11.48 -19.38 4.26
N PRO A 380 11.33 -19.85 3.01
CA PRO A 380 10.72 -21.14 2.73
C PRO A 380 11.44 -22.29 3.46
N VAL A 381 10.67 -23.18 4.08
CA VAL A 381 11.15 -24.45 4.60
C VAL A 381 11.29 -25.41 3.42
N LEU A 382 12.44 -26.09 3.32
CA LEU A 382 12.78 -26.97 2.18
C LEU A 382 12.65 -28.45 2.54
N LEU A 383 13.02 -28.81 3.77
CA LEU A 383 12.92 -30.17 4.32
C LEU A 383 12.28 -30.11 5.70
N ALA A 384 11.49 -31.13 6.03
CA ALA A 384 10.86 -31.27 7.34
C ALA A 384 11.02 -32.70 7.87
N TYR A 385 11.20 -32.81 9.19
CA TYR A 385 11.35 -34.07 9.91
C TYR A 385 10.55 -34.05 11.22
N GLU A 386 10.16 -35.21 11.73
CA GLU A 386 9.73 -35.37 13.12
C GLU A 386 10.45 -36.54 13.81
N TYR A 387 10.56 -36.46 15.13
CA TYR A 387 11.10 -37.51 15.99
C TYR A 387 10.24 -37.68 17.24
N HIS A 388 10.19 -38.91 17.76
CA HIS A 388 9.40 -39.27 18.96
C HIS A 388 10.28 -39.79 20.11
N ARG A 389 11.60 -39.81 19.91
CA ARG A 389 12.63 -40.26 20.86
C ARG A 389 13.89 -39.41 20.70
N GLN A 390 14.71 -39.40 21.75
CA GLN A 390 16.01 -38.74 21.78
C GLN A 390 17.07 -39.72 22.33
N PRO A 391 18.33 -39.68 21.87
CA PRO A 391 18.83 -38.85 20.76
C PRO A 391 18.27 -39.29 19.40
N TYR A 392 18.25 -38.37 18.45
CA TYR A 392 17.93 -38.63 17.05
C TYR A 392 19.13 -38.27 16.17
N ARG A 393 19.18 -38.77 14.93
CA ARG A 393 20.21 -38.42 13.95
C ARG A 393 19.57 -38.19 12.58
N VAL A 394 19.92 -37.09 11.94
CA VAL A 394 19.52 -36.74 10.58
C VAL A 394 20.78 -36.27 9.84
N GLN A 395 21.16 -36.96 8.75
CA GLN A 395 22.20 -36.51 7.84
C GLN A 395 21.63 -35.59 6.75
N ILE A 396 22.32 -34.49 6.48
CA ILE A 396 22.01 -33.54 5.39
C ILE A 396 23.29 -33.35 4.57
N GLU A 397 23.16 -33.37 3.25
CA GLU A 397 24.19 -32.86 2.33
C GLU A 397 23.82 -31.43 1.94
N SER A 398 24.73 -30.48 2.12
CA SER A 398 24.60 -29.14 1.54
C SER A 398 25.47 -29.01 0.29
N ARG A 399 24.96 -28.29 -0.72
CA ARG A 399 25.70 -27.94 -1.93
C ARG A 399 25.47 -26.49 -2.31
N LYS A 400 26.52 -25.77 -2.65
CA LYS A 400 26.41 -24.44 -3.27
C LYS A 400 25.91 -24.62 -4.71
N GLY A 401 24.70 -24.13 -4.97
CA GLY A 401 24.12 -24.08 -6.30
C GLY A 401 24.74 -22.98 -7.15
N GLU A 402 24.62 -23.10 -8.46
CA GLU A 402 24.92 -21.98 -9.35
C GLU A 402 23.82 -20.93 -9.23
N GLU A 403 24.20 -19.71 -8.90
CA GLU A 403 23.30 -18.56 -8.76
C GLU A 403 22.90 -18.09 -10.17
N VAL A 404 21.91 -18.75 -10.76
CA VAL A 404 21.30 -18.33 -12.03
C VAL A 404 20.70 -16.95 -11.81
N ALA A 405 21.22 -15.95 -12.52
CA ALA A 405 20.79 -14.57 -12.40
C ALA A 405 19.29 -14.44 -12.71
N VAL A 406 18.48 -14.35 -11.67
CA VAL A 406 17.10 -13.88 -11.74
C VAL A 406 17.13 -12.46 -12.29
N LEU A 407 16.07 -12.02 -12.96
CA LEU A 407 15.95 -10.62 -13.39
C LEU A 407 15.94 -9.70 -12.16
N ASP A 408 17.12 -9.19 -11.81
CA ASP A 408 17.38 -8.30 -10.65
C ASP A 408 16.53 -7.02 -10.67
N ALA A 409 16.06 -6.64 -11.87
CA ALA A 409 15.14 -5.55 -12.08
C ALA A 409 14.34 -5.74 -13.39
N THR A 410 13.18 -5.08 -13.48
CA THR A 410 12.36 -4.94 -14.69
C THR A 410 11.87 -3.51 -14.83
N ILE A 411 11.53 -3.08 -16.05
CA ILE A 411 10.84 -1.81 -16.30
C ILE A 411 9.42 -2.11 -16.77
N ASP A 412 8.44 -1.79 -15.92
CA ASP A 412 7.03 -2.06 -16.19
C ASP A 412 6.51 -1.14 -17.32
N SER A 413 6.96 0.12 -17.38
CA SER A 413 6.69 1.01 -18.51
C SER A 413 7.75 2.11 -18.68
N ALA A 414 7.99 2.52 -19.93
CA ALA A 414 8.84 3.65 -20.30
C ALA A 414 8.04 4.70 -21.07
N ARG A 415 8.14 5.97 -20.66
CA ARG A 415 7.46 7.10 -21.30
C ARG A 415 8.49 8.14 -21.74
N GLY A 416 8.72 8.24 -23.03
CA GLY A 416 9.59 9.24 -23.65
C GLY A 416 8.79 10.43 -24.19
N ARG A 417 9.34 11.63 -24.05
CA ARG A 417 8.89 12.82 -24.77
C ARG A 417 10.10 13.55 -25.35
N THR A 418 10.04 13.88 -26.64
CA THR A 418 11.10 14.63 -27.34
C THR A 418 10.51 15.85 -28.04
N LEU A 419 11.00 17.03 -27.71
CA LEU A 419 10.71 18.26 -28.44
C LEU A 419 11.84 18.53 -29.45
N LEU A 420 11.46 18.65 -30.72
CA LEU A 420 12.35 19.10 -31.80
C LEU A 420 12.20 20.62 -31.96
N THR A 421 13.31 21.35 -31.87
CA THR A 421 13.34 22.81 -32.12
C THR A 421 13.61 23.12 -33.59
N GLU A 422 13.27 24.34 -34.02
CA GLU A 422 13.60 24.83 -35.37
C GLU A 422 15.12 24.84 -35.64
N GLU A 423 15.93 25.02 -34.60
CA GLU A 423 17.42 24.95 -34.62
C GLU A 423 17.98 23.51 -34.72
N GLY A 424 17.13 22.50 -34.94
CA GLY A 424 17.53 21.10 -35.06
C GLY A 424 18.09 20.47 -33.78
N LYS A 425 17.70 20.99 -32.60
CA LYS A 425 17.99 20.38 -31.29
C LYS A 425 16.82 19.49 -30.87
N ALA A 426 17.12 18.35 -30.26
CA ALA A 426 16.14 17.47 -29.62
C ALA A 426 16.34 17.51 -28.11
N LEU A 427 15.39 18.10 -27.38
CA LEU A 427 15.29 18.00 -25.92
C LEU A 427 14.43 16.78 -25.60
N SER A 428 14.99 15.80 -24.90
CA SER A 428 14.30 14.55 -24.57
C SER A 428 14.22 14.34 -23.07
N VAL A 429 13.03 13.95 -22.59
CA VAL A 429 12.76 13.54 -21.22
C VAL A 429 12.17 12.14 -21.25
N PHE A 430 12.82 11.18 -20.58
CA PHE A 430 12.31 9.82 -20.43
C PHE A 430 12.03 9.51 -18.97
N THR A 431 10.93 8.81 -18.72
CA THR A 431 10.54 8.29 -17.40
C THR A 431 10.37 6.77 -17.48
N TRP A 432 11.16 6.02 -16.71
CA TRP A 432 11.04 4.57 -16.56
C TRP A 432 10.41 4.23 -15.20
N GLN A 433 9.39 3.37 -15.19
CA GLN A 433 8.83 2.80 -13.96
C GLN A 433 9.61 1.53 -13.63
N VAL A 434 10.61 1.67 -12.76
CA VAL A 434 11.57 0.62 -12.42
C VAL A 434 11.09 -0.19 -11.23
N ARG A 435 11.14 -1.51 -11.34
CA ARG A 435 11.00 -2.49 -10.27
C ARG A 435 12.37 -3.10 -10.01
N ASN A 436 12.98 -2.85 -8.85
CA ASN A 436 14.37 -3.22 -8.57
C ASN A 436 14.51 -4.03 -7.27
N ASN A 437 15.09 -5.22 -7.37
CA ASN A 437 15.34 -6.12 -6.25
C ASN A 437 16.78 -6.05 -5.73
N SER A 438 17.75 -5.77 -6.59
CA SER A 438 19.18 -5.95 -6.27
C SER A 438 20.16 -5.09 -7.08
N ARG A 439 19.75 -4.45 -8.19
CA ARG A 439 20.68 -3.63 -8.99
C ARG A 439 21.07 -2.34 -8.30
N GLN A 440 22.36 -2.02 -8.36
CA GLN A 440 22.92 -0.77 -7.80
C GLN A 440 22.71 0.44 -8.72
N GLY A 441 22.39 0.22 -9.99
CA GLY A 441 22.21 1.29 -10.97
C GLY A 441 21.59 0.81 -12.29
N LEU A 442 21.06 1.76 -13.03
CA LEU A 442 20.53 1.66 -14.39
C LEU A 442 21.65 2.07 -15.35
N LEU A 443 22.01 1.22 -16.31
CA LEU A 443 23.02 1.52 -17.33
C LEU A 443 22.35 1.93 -18.63
N LEU A 444 22.73 3.12 -19.10
CA LEU A 444 22.13 3.76 -20.27
C LEU A 444 23.18 4.05 -21.33
N ALA A 445 23.04 3.51 -22.54
CA ALA A 445 23.79 3.99 -23.69
C ALA A 445 22.97 5.10 -24.37
N LEU A 446 23.38 6.35 -24.18
CA LEU A 446 22.74 7.51 -24.81
C LEU A 446 23.16 7.63 -26.28
N PRO A 447 22.32 8.23 -27.15
CA PRO A 447 22.72 8.57 -28.52
C PRO A 447 23.95 9.47 -28.53
N GLU A 448 24.82 9.31 -29.53
CA GLU A 448 26.03 10.13 -29.68
C GLU A 448 25.72 11.64 -29.70
N GLY A 449 26.60 12.44 -29.09
CA GLY A 449 26.40 13.89 -28.97
C GLY A 449 25.29 14.31 -28.00
N SER A 450 24.88 13.45 -27.06
CA SER A 450 23.92 13.78 -26.00
C SER A 450 24.60 14.43 -24.78
N GLU A 451 24.08 15.59 -24.37
CA GLU A 451 24.43 16.27 -23.13
C GLU A 451 23.35 16.01 -22.07
N VAL A 452 23.71 15.40 -20.94
CA VAL A 452 22.79 15.12 -19.84
C VAL A 452 22.57 16.37 -19.01
N TRP A 453 21.31 16.79 -18.86
CA TRP A 453 20.93 18.00 -18.13
C TRP A 453 20.46 17.72 -16.70
N SER A 454 19.67 16.66 -16.48
CA SER A 454 19.21 16.29 -15.14
C SER A 454 18.77 14.83 -15.06
N ALA A 455 18.93 14.22 -13.87
CA ALA A 455 18.42 12.88 -13.56
C ALA A 455 17.77 12.86 -12.18
N PHE A 456 16.67 12.12 -12.04
CA PHE A 456 15.94 11.93 -10.78
C PHE A 456 15.58 10.46 -10.59
N VAL A 457 15.59 10.00 -9.34
CA VAL A 457 15.26 8.63 -8.93
C VAL A 457 14.33 8.74 -7.73
N ASP A 458 13.12 8.18 -7.86
CA ASP A 458 12.06 8.30 -6.84
C ASP A 458 11.81 9.77 -6.41
N GLY A 459 11.76 10.67 -7.39
CA GLY A 459 11.61 12.12 -7.20
C GLY A 459 12.83 12.85 -6.63
N ARG A 460 13.90 12.14 -6.23
CA ARG A 460 15.11 12.74 -5.66
C ARG A 460 16.17 13.00 -6.73
N PRO A 461 16.93 14.12 -6.68
CA PRO A 461 18.05 14.35 -7.59
C PRO A 461 19.08 13.23 -7.53
N ALA A 462 19.39 12.63 -8.67
CA ALA A 462 20.42 11.60 -8.80
C ALA A 462 21.59 12.15 -9.62
N ARG A 463 22.82 11.79 -9.25
CA ARG A 463 24.02 12.18 -10.03
C ARG A 463 24.32 11.08 -11.06
N PRO A 464 24.08 11.33 -12.38
CA PRO A 464 24.52 10.40 -13.40
C PRO A 464 26.05 10.37 -13.43
N THR A 465 26.62 9.19 -13.63
CA THR A 465 28.08 8.96 -13.71
C THR A 465 28.39 8.30 -15.05
N GLN A 466 29.40 8.79 -15.78
CA GLN A 466 29.89 8.11 -16.98
C GLN A 466 30.80 6.95 -16.58
N GLU A 467 30.55 5.78 -17.15
CA GLU A 467 31.46 4.62 -17.07
C GLU A 467 32.58 4.73 -18.12
N PRO A 468 33.71 4.00 -17.97
CA PRO A 468 34.85 4.07 -18.89
C PRO A 468 34.52 3.68 -20.35
N ASP A 469 33.39 3.01 -20.58
CA ASP A 469 32.89 2.62 -21.89
C ASP A 469 31.96 3.68 -22.55
N GLY A 470 31.74 4.82 -21.88
CA GLY A 470 30.88 5.89 -22.35
C GLY A 470 29.39 5.76 -21.99
N ARG A 471 28.96 4.66 -21.34
CA ARG A 471 27.59 4.55 -20.82
C ARG A 471 27.38 5.44 -19.61
N VAL A 472 26.12 5.81 -19.36
CA VAL A 472 25.71 6.58 -18.18
C VAL A 472 25.05 5.65 -17.16
N ARG A 473 25.65 5.55 -15.98
CA ARG A 473 25.04 4.90 -14.81
C ARG A 473 24.22 5.91 -14.01
N ILE A 474 22.95 5.60 -13.76
CA ILE A 474 22.11 6.28 -12.77
C ILE A 474 21.96 5.36 -11.55
N PRO A 475 22.25 5.79 -10.31
CA PRO A 475 22.09 4.93 -9.13
C PRO A 475 20.62 4.56 -8.91
N LEU A 476 20.33 3.31 -8.53
CA LEU A 476 18.97 2.84 -8.24
C LEU A 476 18.76 2.63 -6.73
N VAL A 477 17.50 2.70 -6.32
CA VAL A 477 17.04 2.31 -4.98
C VAL A 477 16.34 0.95 -5.04
N LEU A 478 16.16 0.30 -3.89
CA LEU A 478 15.35 -0.93 -3.80
C LEU A 478 13.86 -0.59 -3.87
N SER A 479 13.09 -1.41 -4.59
CA SER A 479 11.63 -1.30 -4.63
C SER A 479 11.01 -1.62 -3.26
N PRO A 480 10.14 -0.76 -2.71
CA PRO A 480 9.46 -1.06 -1.44
C PRO A 480 8.40 -2.16 -1.63
N GLY A 481 8.36 -3.12 -0.72
CA GLY A 481 7.43 -4.25 -0.73
C GLY A 481 7.94 -5.42 0.12
N ARG A 482 7.06 -6.37 0.47
CA ARG A 482 7.43 -7.60 1.21
C ARG A 482 6.47 -8.73 0.79
N GLY A 483 7.01 -9.84 0.30
CA GLY A 483 6.19 -11.01 -0.11
C GLY A 483 5.72 -11.01 -1.56
N GLY A 484 6.59 -10.69 -2.53
CA GLY A 484 6.31 -10.82 -3.97
C GLY A 484 5.68 -9.58 -4.62
N GLU A 485 4.85 -8.84 -3.89
CA GLU A 485 4.32 -7.54 -4.34
C GLU A 485 5.35 -6.42 -4.06
N MET A 486 6.19 -6.13 -5.06
CA MET A 486 7.09 -4.98 -5.06
C MET A 486 6.44 -3.79 -5.80
N ALA A 487 6.64 -2.56 -5.31
CA ALA A 487 6.20 -1.36 -6.01
C ALA A 487 7.25 -0.85 -7.03
N THR A 488 6.79 -0.24 -8.12
CA THR A 488 7.66 0.49 -9.06
C THR A 488 7.94 1.90 -8.56
N PHE A 489 9.12 2.45 -8.89
CA PHE A 489 9.47 3.85 -8.68
C PHE A 489 9.93 4.52 -9.99
N PRO A 490 9.69 5.84 -10.17
CA PRO A 490 10.08 6.55 -11.37
C PRO A 490 11.58 6.89 -11.39
N VAL A 491 12.24 6.59 -12.51
CA VAL A 491 13.56 7.15 -12.87
C VAL A 491 13.35 8.09 -14.05
N VAL A 492 13.78 9.35 -13.93
CA VAL A 492 13.60 10.40 -14.95
C VAL A 492 14.97 10.87 -15.42
N LEU A 493 15.17 10.95 -16.74
CA LEU A 493 16.39 11.51 -17.35
C LEU A 493 16.03 12.56 -18.40
N THR A 494 16.71 13.70 -18.34
CA THR A 494 16.64 14.78 -19.34
C THR A 494 17.98 14.93 -20.04
N TRP A 495 17.98 14.96 -21.38
CA TRP A 495 19.16 15.26 -22.19
C TRP A 495 18.81 16.09 -23.43
N VAL A 496 19.81 16.79 -23.94
CA VAL A 496 19.73 17.51 -25.22
C VAL A 496 20.77 16.94 -26.18
N ARG A 497 20.41 16.86 -27.46
CA ARG A 497 21.36 16.56 -28.54
C ARG A 497 21.02 17.35 -29.80
N ARG A 498 21.98 17.50 -30.71
CA ARG A 498 21.68 17.95 -32.08
C ARG A 498 21.12 16.76 -32.86
N ALA A 499 19.92 16.91 -33.42
CA ALA A 499 19.19 15.84 -34.11
C ALA A 499 19.10 16.03 -35.63
N GLY A 500 19.62 17.15 -36.15
CA GLY A 500 19.37 17.56 -37.53
C GLY A 500 17.94 18.09 -37.67
N GLY A 501 17.39 18.04 -38.88
CA GLY A 501 16.08 18.63 -39.18
C GLY A 501 16.17 20.04 -39.79
N GLU A 502 17.36 20.61 -39.91
CA GLU A 502 17.57 21.95 -40.49
C GLU A 502 17.36 21.95 -42.02
N GLY A 503 16.85 23.06 -42.56
CA GLY A 503 16.59 23.23 -43.99
C GLY A 503 15.13 22.92 -44.44
N PRO A 504 14.80 23.19 -45.71
CA PRO A 504 13.42 23.14 -46.23
C PRO A 504 12.89 21.71 -46.47
N VAL A 505 13.79 20.72 -46.55
CA VAL A 505 13.49 19.28 -46.53
C VAL A 505 14.53 18.65 -45.61
N SER A 506 14.13 17.74 -44.73
CA SER A 506 15.04 17.15 -43.74
C SER A 506 14.61 15.74 -43.31
N TRP A 507 15.61 14.90 -43.02
CA TRP A 507 15.42 13.62 -42.35
C TRP A 507 16.01 13.72 -40.94
N THR A 508 15.15 13.62 -39.93
CA THR A 508 15.54 13.55 -38.52
C THR A 508 15.45 12.10 -38.07
N ARG A 509 16.54 11.54 -37.53
CA ARG A 509 16.53 10.23 -36.85
C ARG A 509 16.63 10.43 -35.35
N LEU A 510 15.64 9.93 -34.63
CA LEU A 510 15.60 9.85 -33.17
C LEU A 510 15.93 8.43 -32.72
N GLN A 511 16.69 8.32 -31.64
CA GLN A 511 16.99 7.06 -30.94
C GLN A 511 16.77 7.28 -29.45
N ALA A 512 16.09 6.33 -28.82
CA ALA A 512 15.97 6.25 -27.38
C ALA A 512 17.28 5.72 -26.76
N PRO A 513 17.54 5.96 -25.47
CA PRO A 513 18.64 5.32 -24.76
C PRO A 513 18.49 3.80 -24.81
N ARG A 514 19.58 3.06 -25.05
CA ARG A 514 19.58 1.61 -24.76
C ARG A 514 19.65 1.44 -23.25
N VAL A 515 18.89 0.50 -22.70
CA VAL A 515 18.72 0.32 -21.26
C VAL A 515 19.00 -1.13 -20.91
N ASP A 516 19.89 -1.40 -19.94
CA ASP A 516 20.32 -2.75 -19.52
C ASP A 516 19.24 -3.61 -18.83
N ILE A 517 17.99 -3.15 -18.81
CA ILE A 517 16.84 -3.77 -18.15
C ILE A 517 15.69 -3.85 -19.17
N PRO A 518 15.03 -5.02 -19.32
CA PRO A 518 13.91 -5.16 -20.26
C PRO A 518 12.72 -4.26 -19.90
N ILE A 519 12.07 -3.72 -20.93
CA ILE A 519 10.93 -2.81 -20.82
C ILE A 519 9.67 -3.49 -21.39
N SER A 520 8.63 -3.63 -20.56
CA SER A 520 7.38 -4.30 -20.98
C SER A 520 6.57 -3.49 -22.00
N GLU A 521 6.44 -2.17 -21.78
CA GLU A 521 5.76 -1.24 -22.69
C GLU A 521 6.56 0.07 -22.78
N MET A 522 6.77 0.57 -24.00
CA MET A 522 7.33 1.89 -24.25
C MET A 522 6.39 2.75 -25.10
N THR A 523 6.10 3.95 -24.61
CA THR A 523 5.44 5.02 -25.40
C THR A 523 6.37 6.20 -25.60
N TRP A 524 6.36 6.80 -26.78
CA TRP A 524 7.20 7.95 -27.11
C TRP A 524 6.39 9.00 -27.88
N GLN A 525 6.28 10.21 -27.31
CA GLN A 525 5.74 11.39 -27.99
C GLN A 525 6.88 12.23 -28.57
N VAL A 526 6.74 12.66 -29.82
CA VAL A 526 7.66 13.60 -30.50
C VAL A 526 6.88 14.84 -30.90
N ASP A 527 7.23 15.99 -30.35
CA ASP A 527 6.65 17.29 -30.71
C ASP A 527 7.51 17.93 -31.81
N LEU A 528 6.92 18.15 -32.99
CA LEU A 528 7.55 18.77 -34.16
C LEU A 528 7.21 20.26 -34.27
N PRO A 529 8.10 21.11 -34.81
CA PRO A 529 7.79 22.52 -35.09
C PRO A 529 6.53 22.71 -35.96
N GLU A 530 5.79 23.80 -35.74
CA GLU A 530 4.53 24.07 -36.43
C GLU A 530 4.69 24.35 -37.93
N ASP A 531 5.87 24.84 -38.36
CA ASP A 531 6.20 25.11 -39.76
C ASP A 531 6.44 23.84 -40.58
N ARG A 532 6.56 22.67 -39.92
CA ARG A 532 6.85 21.39 -40.59
C ARG A 532 5.61 20.61 -40.96
N GLN A 533 5.81 19.75 -41.95
CA GLN A 533 4.85 18.74 -42.39
C GLN A 533 5.58 17.41 -42.50
N VAL A 534 4.99 16.36 -41.91
CA VAL A 534 5.50 14.99 -42.00
C VAL A 534 5.17 14.45 -43.38
N LEU A 535 6.18 13.91 -44.06
CA LEU A 535 6.06 13.28 -45.38
C LEU A 535 6.14 11.75 -45.29
N TYR A 536 6.99 11.24 -44.40
CA TYR A 536 7.22 9.81 -44.21
C TYR A 536 7.71 9.52 -42.78
N LEU A 537 7.33 8.36 -42.24
CA LEU A 537 7.75 7.85 -40.94
C LEU A 537 8.40 6.48 -41.11
N ASP A 538 9.43 6.22 -40.32
CA ASP A 538 10.28 5.03 -40.36
C ASP A 538 10.75 4.66 -38.94
N GLY A 539 11.43 3.53 -38.78
CA GLY A 539 12.07 3.10 -37.53
C GLY A 539 11.41 1.88 -36.88
N THR A 540 11.78 1.62 -35.62
CA THR A 540 11.33 0.44 -34.86
C THR A 540 10.13 0.70 -33.97
N MET A 541 9.72 1.96 -33.79
CA MET A 541 8.53 2.33 -33.02
C MET A 541 7.29 2.42 -33.94
N GLU A 542 6.16 1.85 -33.50
CA GLU A 542 4.92 1.86 -34.28
C GLU A 542 4.16 3.18 -34.09
N PRO A 543 3.70 3.86 -35.16
CA PRO A 543 2.97 5.12 -35.05
C PRO A 543 1.53 4.89 -34.55
N LEU A 544 1.20 5.52 -33.41
CA LEU A 544 -0.16 5.57 -32.87
C LEU A 544 -1.00 6.53 -33.73
N THR A 545 -1.60 5.98 -34.79
CA THR A 545 -2.50 6.73 -35.67
C THR A 545 -3.63 7.36 -34.84
N PRO A 546 -3.90 8.67 -34.93
CA PRO A 546 -4.94 9.31 -34.15
C PRO A 546 -6.29 8.69 -34.50
N ALA A 547 -6.89 7.98 -33.53
CA ALA A 547 -8.17 7.31 -33.69
C ALA A 547 -9.21 8.32 -34.19
N HIS A 548 -9.70 8.09 -35.41
CA HIS A 548 -10.71 8.94 -36.03
C HIS A 548 -11.92 9.03 -35.10
N ARG A 549 -12.32 10.25 -34.73
CA ARG A 549 -13.26 10.51 -33.62
C ARG A 549 -14.69 10.03 -33.94
N ARG A 550 -14.94 8.72 -33.86
CA ARG A 550 -16.27 8.12 -33.72
C ARG A 550 -16.38 7.56 -32.32
N GLY A 551 -17.36 8.05 -31.56
CA GLY A 551 -17.56 7.63 -30.17
C GLY A 551 -17.85 6.13 -30.10
N SER A 552 -16.96 5.39 -29.45
CA SER A 552 -17.16 3.98 -29.10
C SER A 552 -16.60 3.73 -27.71
N SER A 553 -17.53 3.70 -26.77
CA SER A 553 -17.45 3.34 -25.36
C SER A 553 -16.49 2.18 -25.03
N PHE A 554 -15.23 2.48 -24.69
CA PHE A 554 -14.33 1.55 -23.99
C PHE A 554 -13.58 2.16 -22.79
N SER A 555 -13.67 3.48 -22.55
CA SER A 555 -12.95 4.18 -21.46
C SER A 555 -13.61 4.08 -20.07
N ARG A 556 -14.59 3.20 -19.85
CA ARG A 556 -15.42 3.20 -18.61
C ARG A 556 -15.05 2.15 -17.56
N VAL A 557 -13.96 1.39 -17.76
CA VAL A 557 -13.57 0.28 -16.85
C VAL A 557 -12.29 0.57 -16.05
N ILE A 558 -11.41 1.47 -16.51
CA ILE A 558 -10.13 1.80 -15.83
C ILE A 558 -10.17 3.23 -15.26
N GLY A 559 -11.30 3.60 -14.64
CA GLY A 559 -11.56 4.97 -14.17
C GLY A 559 -12.21 5.01 -12.79
N ARG A 560 -11.86 4.09 -11.88
CA ARG A 560 -12.50 4.00 -10.56
C ARG A 560 -11.57 3.59 -9.41
N SER A 561 -10.38 4.19 -9.36
CA SER A 561 -9.49 4.13 -8.17
C SER A 561 -8.49 5.28 -8.12
N MET A 562 -8.96 6.53 -8.07
CA MET A 562 -8.25 7.70 -7.51
C MET A 562 -9.15 8.94 -7.59
N ASP A 563 -10.11 9.02 -6.68
CA ASP A 563 -10.76 10.28 -6.29
C ASP A 563 -11.10 10.19 -4.80
N ALA A 564 -10.15 10.60 -3.96
CA ALA A 564 -10.27 10.64 -2.52
C ALA A 564 -9.37 11.74 -1.93
N SER A 565 -9.89 12.96 -1.95
CA SER A 565 -9.80 13.93 -0.85
C SER A 565 -8.41 14.34 -0.33
N ALA A 566 -7.96 15.52 -0.77
CA ALA A 566 -7.15 16.42 0.07
C ALA A 566 -7.82 17.80 0.09
N PRO A 567 -8.22 18.34 1.27
CA PRO A 567 -8.87 19.64 1.35
C PRO A 567 -7.84 20.78 1.23
N VAL A 568 -8.19 21.81 0.47
CA VAL A 568 -7.41 23.06 0.40
C VAL A 568 -7.80 23.95 1.59
N SER A 569 -6.92 24.06 2.58
CA SER A 569 -6.99 25.09 3.62
C SER A 569 -5.99 26.21 3.31
N SER A 570 -6.46 27.25 2.63
CA SER A 570 -5.73 28.52 2.53
C SER A 570 -5.82 29.24 3.88
N GLN A 571 -4.70 29.38 4.58
CA GLN A 571 -4.61 30.23 5.75
C GLN A 571 -3.33 31.05 5.70
N GLU A 572 -3.50 32.37 5.55
CA GLU A 572 -2.43 33.34 5.66
C GLU A 572 -1.85 33.30 7.08
N VAL A 573 -0.53 33.26 7.20
CA VAL A 573 0.17 33.52 8.47
C VAL A 573 1.26 34.55 8.20
N GLY A 574 1.19 35.66 8.92
CA GLY A 574 2.14 36.75 8.82
C GLY A 574 3.48 36.46 9.50
N ASP A 575 4.39 37.41 9.34
CA ASP A 575 5.70 37.48 9.97
C ASP A 575 5.62 37.53 11.50
N GLU A 576 6.43 36.72 12.20
CA GLU A 576 7.24 37.13 13.38
C GLU A 576 8.06 35.96 13.99
N GLY A 577 9.37 36.18 14.16
CA GLY A 577 10.05 35.93 15.44
C GLY A 577 10.55 34.53 15.86
N ARG A 578 11.87 34.30 15.66
CA ARG A 578 12.82 33.55 16.52
C ARG A 578 12.66 32.02 16.76
N ALA A 579 13.58 31.27 16.14
CA ALA A 579 14.31 30.16 16.78
C ALA A 579 15.78 30.15 16.29
N GLY A 580 16.72 29.62 17.08
CA GLY A 580 18.18 29.78 16.88
C GLY A 580 18.79 28.95 15.73
N PRO A 581 20.05 29.22 15.34
CA PRO A 581 20.71 28.55 14.22
C PRO A 581 21.20 27.14 14.62
N ASP A 582 20.67 26.13 13.93
CA ASP A 582 21.15 24.75 14.06
C ASP A 582 22.54 24.58 13.41
N PRO A 583 23.60 24.26 14.17
CA PRO A 583 24.97 24.23 13.63
C PRO A 583 25.24 23.05 12.67
N GLN A 584 24.31 22.11 12.55
CA GLN A 584 24.38 21.02 11.56
C GLN A 584 23.78 21.41 10.20
N ALA A 585 22.82 22.34 10.16
CA ALA A 585 22.20 22.80 8.91
C ALA A 585 23.11 23.75 8.10
N SER A 586 24.04 24.45 8.75
CA SER A 586 25.05 25.27 8.09
C SER A 586 26.13 24.44 7.40
N LEU A 587 26.61 23.35 8.04
CA LEU A 587 27.63 22.46 7.47
C LEU A 587 27.16 21.70 6.21
N ALA A 588 25.86 21.46 6.07
CA ALA A 588 25.28 20.87 4.85
C ALA A 588 25.22 21.85 3.66
N ARG A 589 25.23 23.16 3.92
CA ARG A 589 25.11 24.20 2.87
C ARG A 589 26.44 24.58 2.22
N GLU A 590 27.58 24.24 2.83
CA GLU A 590 28.90 24.73 2.40
C GLU A 590 29.67 23.76 1.47
N ARG A 591 29.03 22.68 1.00
CA ARG A 591 29.73 21.62 0.23
C ARG A 591 29.05 21.11 -1.05
N VAL A 592 28.33 21.97 -1.78
CA VAL A 592 28.00 21.72 -3.19
C VAL A 592 28.29 22.96 -4.06
N ARG A 593 29.51 23.06 -4.59
CA ARG A 593 29.78 23.86 -5.79
C ARG A 593 29.35 23.06 -7.01
N GLY A 594 28.10 23.26 -7.44
CA GLY A 594 27.51 22.63 -8.62
C GLY A 594 26.03 23.01 -8.69
N VAL A 595 25.58 23.45 -9.86
CA VAL A 595 24.20 23.94 -10.06
C VAL A 595 23.19 22.84 -9.72
N PHE A 596 22.16 23.17 -8.93
CA PHE A 596 21.07 22.24 -8.64
C PHE A 596 20.37 21.83 -9.94
N PRO A 597 20.09 20.54 -10.18
CA PRO A 597 19.38 20.11 -11.38
C PRO A 597 17.93 20.63 -11.35
N VAL A 598 17.63 21.58 -12.24
CA VAL A 598 16.29 22.12 -12.42
C VAL A 598 15.41 21.06 -13.11
N GLN A 599 14.17 20.90 -12.64
CA GLN A 599 13.19 20.02 -13.29
C GLN A 599 12.69 20.67 -14.59
N VAL A 600 13.34 20.35 -15.70
CA VAL A 600 13.04 20.90 -17.03
C VAL A 600 11.68 20.40 -17.49
N HIS A 601 10.69 21.30 -17.50
CA HIS A 601 9.39 21.04 -18.10
C HIS A 601 9.48 21.31 -19.61
N VAL A 602 9.30 20.27 -20.42
CA VAL A 602 9.26 20.41 -21.88
C VAL A 602 7.97 21.17 -22.26
N PRO A 603 8.04 22.32 -22.94
CA PRO A 603 6.86 23.09 -23.30
C PRO A 603 6.01 22.35 -24.34
N GLN A 604 4.68 22.48 -24.22
CA GLN A 604 3.73 21.84 -25.13
C GLN A 604 3.52 22.69 -26.40
N VAL A 605 4.56 22.78 -27.24
CA VAL A 605 4.55 23.58 -28.47
C VAL A 605 4.87 22.66 -29.65
N GLY A 606 4.12 22.78 -30.74
CA GLY A 606 4.30 21.98 -31.94
C GLY A 606 3.23 20.90 -32.19
N GLN A 607 3.45 20.11 -33.24
CA GLN A 607 2.59 19.02 -33.69
C GLN A 607 3.03 17.70 -33.02
N PRO A 608 2.20 17.07 -32.16
CA PRO A 608 2.56 15.84 -31.47
C PRO A 608 2.39 14.61 -32.37
N LEU A 609 3.44 13.81 -32.49
CA LEU A 609 3.42 12.44 -33.02
C LEU A 609 3.57 11.45 -31.87
N ASN A 610 2.70 10.45 -31.79
CA ASN A 610 2.75 9.43 -30.75
C ASN A 610 3.17 8.09 -31.34
N PHE A 611 4.01 7.36 -30.60
CA PHE A 611 4.49 6.04 -30.99
C PHE A 611 4.48 5.07 -29.80
N SER A 612 4.37 3.78 -30.08
CA SER A 612 4.42 2.70 -29.08
C SER A 612 5.30 1.53 -29.53
N ARG A 613 5.83 0.77 -28.57
CA ARG A 613 6.48 -0.53 -28.78
C ARG A 613 6.27 -1.39 -27.54
N LEU A 614 5.83 -2.63 -27.74
CA LEU A 614 5.73 -3.64 -26.68
C LEU A 614 7.03 -4.45 -26.63
N MET A 615 7.45 -4.86 -25.43
CA MET A 615 8.63 -5.71 -25.16
C MET A 615 9.91 -5.23 -25.84
N VAL A 616 10.54 -4.18 -25.29
CA VAL A 616 11.90 -3.76 -25.71
C VAL A 616 12.93 -4.56 -24.92
N SER A 617 13.81 -5.26 -25.63
CA SER A 617 14.88 -6.06 -25.02
C SER A 617 15.97 -5.17 -24.41
N GLY A 618 16.66 -5.65 -23.36
CA GLY A 618 17.66 -4.91 -22.57
C GLY A 618 18.96 -4.49 -23.28
N ASP A 619 19.03 -4.59 -24.61
CA ASP A 619 20.14 -4.09 -25.46
C ASP A 619 19.64 -3.39 -26.75
N GLU A 620 18.32 -3.29 -26.91
CA GLU A 620 17.69 -2.73 -28.10
C GLU A 620 17.68 -1.19 -28.06
N ALA A 621 17.78 -0.55 -29.22
CA ALA A 621 17.67 0.89 -29.39
C ALA A 621 16.38 1.26 -30.15
N PRO A 622 15.26 1.54 -29.46
CA PRO A 622 14.05 2.05 -30.10
C PRO A 622 14.35 3.32 -30.91
N SER A 623 13.86 3.39 -32.15
CA SER A 623 14.20 4.46 -33.09
C SER A 623 13.00 4.92 -33.90
N ILE A 624 13.04 6.20 -34.28
CA ILE A 624 12.03 6.87 -35.12
C ILE A 624 12.77 7.65 -36.20
N GLY A 625 12.49 7.38 -37.47
CA GLY A 625 12.85 8.22 -38.60
C GLY A 625 11.66 9.13 -38.96
N ILE A 626 11.90 10.43 -39.06
CA ILE A 626 10.89 11.42 -39.45
C ILE A 626 11.44 12.18 -40.67
N PHE A 627 10.76 12.06 -41.80
CA PHE A 627 11.04 12.87 -42.98
C PHE A 627 10.05 14.03 -43.03
N THR A 628 10.56 15.27 -43.07
CA THR A 628 9.74 16.48 -43.03
C THR A 628 10.14 17.48 -44.11
N ALA A 629 9.19 18.31 -44.53
CA ALA A 629 9.45 19.53 -45.30
C ALA A 629 8.82 20.75 -44.63
N SER A 630 9.31 21.94 -44.97
CA SER A 630 8.68 23.20 -44.55
C SER A 630 7.39 23.45 -45.33
N ARG A 631 6.36 23.94 -44.65
CA ARG A 631 5.07 24.31 -45.25
C ARG A 631 5.21 25.37 -46.34
N SER A 632 6.23 26.24 -46.26
CA SER A 632 6.55 27.24 -47.28
C SER A 632 7.11 26.64 -48.58
N LEU A 633 7.93 25.59 -48.50
CA LEU A 633 8.43 24.87 -49.69
C LEU A 633 7.29 24.10 -50.35
N ALA A 634 6.48 23.40 -49.55
CA ALA A 634 5.29 22.67 -50.01
C ALA A 634 4.33 23.60 -50.80
N ALA A 635 4.05 24.79 -50.26
CA ALA A 635 3.25 25.82 -50.93
C ALA A 635 3.91 26.35 -52.22
N SER A 636 5.22 26.64 -52.17
CA SER A 636 5.96 27.17 -53.31
C SER A 636 5.96 26.20 -54.49
N PHE A 637 6.04 24.89 -54.23
CA PHE A 637 5.95 23.87 -55.28
C PHE A 637 4.56 23.85 -55.94
N GLY A 638 3.48 23.98 -55.17
CA GLY A 638 2.11 24.09 -55.70
C GLY A 638 1.94 25.30 -56.64
N TRP A 639 2.50 26.45 -56.26
CA TRP A 639 2.52 27.65 -57.11
C TRP A 639 3.40 27.51 -58.36
N LEU A 640 4.54 26.81 -58.26
CA LEU A 640 5.42 26.55 -59.39
C LEU A 640 4.75 25.61 -60.40
N LEU A 641 4.09 24.55 -59.93
CA LEU A 641 3.30 23.63 -60.75
C LEU A 641 2.12 24.36 -61.43
N PHE A 642 1.40 25.22 -60.69
CA PHE A 642 0.37 26.12 -61.23
C PHE A 642 0.91 27.00 -62.36
N ALA A 643 2.05 27.67 -62.16
CA ALA A 643 2.65 28.56 -63.15
C ALA A 643 3.09 27.79 -64.41
N LEU A 644 3.69 26.61 -64.24
CA LEU A 644 4.17 25.77 -65.33
C LEU A 644 3.00 25.22 -66.18
N LEU A 645 1.89 24.84 -65.55
CA LEU A 645 0.67 24.42 -66.24
C LEU A 645 -0.09 25.58 -66.88
N LEU A 646 -0.12 26.76 -66.26
CA LEU A 646 -0.71 27.96 -66.86
C LEU A 646 0.07 28.37 -68.12
N MET A 647 1.41 28.30 -68.08
CA MET A 647 2.28 28.51 -69.23
C MET A 647 2.07 27.46 -70.33
N ALA A 648 2.04 26.16 -69.99
CA ALA A 648 1.78 25.09 -70.96
C ALA A 648 0.38 25.17 -71.59
N GLY A 649 -0.63 25.57 -70.80
CA GLY A 649 -1.98 25.83 -71.27
C GLY A 649 -2.05 27.04 -72.20
N ALA A 650 -1.33 28.13 -71.90
CA ALA A 650 -1.27 29.33 -72.74
C ALA A 650 -0.73 29.03 -74.15
N PHE A 651 0.27 28.16 -74.29
CA PHE A 651 0.75 27.70 -75.60
C PHE A 651 -0.29 26.88 -76.38
N ARG A 652 -1.19 26.14 -75.70
CA ARG A 652 -2.26 25.34 -76.31
C ARG A 652 -3.54 26.14 -76.60
N LEU A 653 -3.64 27.39 -76.15
CA LEU A 653 -4.84 28.23 -76.27
C LEU A 653 -5.12 28.78 -77.68
N ALA A 654 -4.17 28.61 -78.62
CA ALA A 654 -4.33 29.04 -80.02
C ALA A 654 -5.21 28.10 -80.87
N ASP A 655 -5.40 26.84 -80.45
CA ASP A 655 -6.11 25.82 -81.22
C ASP A 655 -7.64 25.80 -80.97
N PRO A 656 -8.49 25.56 -82.00
CA PRO A 656 -9.94 25.50 -81.82
C PRO A 656 -10.43 24.30 -80.98
N SER A 657 -9.62 23.25 -80.85
CA SER A 657 -9.97 21.97 -80.20
C SER A 657 -9.66 21.93 -78.69
N SER A 658 -8.97 22.94 -78.16
CA SER A 658 -8.33 22.94 -76.83
C SER A 658 -9.28 22.85 -75.63
N TRP A 659 -10.58 23.10 -75.82
CA TRP A 659 -11.58 22.94 -74.76
C TRP A 659 -11.66 21.50 -74.24
N LYS A 660 -11.40 20.49 -75.09
CA LYS A 660 -11.36 19.08 -74.69
C LYS A 660 -10.18 18.80 -73.74
N ALA A 661 -9.03 19.43 -73.98
CA ALA A 661 -7.86 19.28 -73.11
C ALA A 661 -8.09 19.92 -71.73
N LEU A 662 -8.78 21.07 -71.67
CA LEU A 662 -9.19 21.68 -70.40
C LEU A 662 -10.20 20.80 -69.65
N ALA A 663 -11.17 20.20 -70.34
CA ALA A 663 -12.14 19.29 -69.73
C ALA A 663 -11.46 18.02 -69.16
N TRP A 664 -10.56 17.38 -69.92
CA TRP A 664 -9.77 16.25 -69.42
C TRP A 664 -8.85 16.64 -68.27
N GLY A 665 -8.30 17.85 -68.27
CA GLY A 665 -7.53 18.39 -67.13
C GLY A 665 -8.35 18.47 -65.85
N TRP A 666 -9.60 18.94 -65.91
CA TRP A 666 -10.51 18.94 -64.76
C TRP A 666 -10.86 17.53 -64.28
N VAL A 667 -11.12 16.60 -65.20
CA VAL A 667 -11.41 15.19 -64.86
C VAL A 667 -10.22 14.52 -64.17
N LEU A 668 -8.99 14.72 -64.67
CA LEU A 668 -7.76 14.21 -64.05
C LEU A 668 -7.50 14.83 -62.68
N LEU A 669 -7.80 16.11 -62.49
CA LEU A 669 -7.67 16.80 -61.21
C LEU A 669 -8.61 16.19 -60.16
N ILE A 670 -9.90 16.09 -60.47
CA ILE A 670 -10.92 15.50 -59.59
C ILE A 670 -10.59 14.04 -59.29
N LEU A 671 -10.14 13.27 -60.28
CA LEU A 671 -9.75 11.86 -60.10
C LEU A 671 -8.51 11.74 -59.21
N GLY A 672 -7.52 12.63 -59.37
CA GLY A 672 -6.33 12.68 -58.52
C GLY A 672 -6.63 13.04 -57.07
N GLU A 673 -7.56 13.99 -56.84
CA GLU A 673 -8.04 14.37 -55.51
C GLU A 673 -8.70 13.18 -54.79
N ILE A 674 -9.53 12.41 -55.49
CA ILE A 674 -10.23 11.23 -54.96
C ILE A 674 -9.27 10.06 -54.65
N LEU A 675 -8.23 9.85 -55.47
CA LEU A 675 -7.32 8.70 -55.34
C LEU A 675 -6.14 8.89 -54.37
N LEU A 676 -5.68 10.12 -54.13
CA LEU A 676 -4.36 10.36 -53.51
C LEU A 676 -4.40 11.06 -52.14
N GLY A 677 -5.58 11.37 -51.60
CA GLY A 677 -5.82 11.47 -50.15
C GLY A 677 -4.83 12.27 -49.28
N GLY A 678 -4.66 13.56 -49.55
CA GLY A 678 -4.24 14.56 -48.55
C GLY A 678 -2.77 14.57 -48.09
N THR A 679 -2.07 15.68 -48.37
CA THR A 679 -1.36 16.55 -47.39
C THR A 679 -0.47 17.58 -48.08
N TRP A 680 0.29 17.18 -49.10
CA TRP A 680 0.99 18.10 -50.02
C TRP A 680 0.17 18.39 -51.28
N LEU A 681 -0.56 17.37 -51.75
CA LEU A 681 -1.30 17.41 -53.01
C LEU A 681 -2.40 18.48 -53.03
N ASP A 682 -2.99 18.82 -51.88
CA ASP A 682 -4.10 19.77 -51.78
C ASP A 682 -3.71 21.20 -52.22
N GLN A 683 -2.51 21.66 -51.87
CA GLN A 683 -2.01 22.96 -52.34
C GLN A 683 -1.56 22.92 -53.82
N ALA A 684 -1.09 21.76 -54.29
CA ALA A 684 -0.79 21.55 -55.71
C ALA A 684 -2.08 21.48 -56.57
N LEU A 685 -3.14 20.84 -56.08
CA LEU A 685 -4.45 20.69 -56.72
C LEU A 685 -5.25 22.00 -56.69
N THR A 686 -5.27 22.73 -55.58
CA THR A 686 -5.88 24.08 -55.55
C THR A 686 -5.11 25.08 -56.42
N GLY A 687 -3.79 24.92 -56.56
CA GLY A 687 -3.00 25.51 -57.64
C GLY A 687 -3.56 25.11 -59.01
N LEU A 688 -3.46 23.84 -59.38
CA LEU A 688 -3.97 23.26 -60.63
C LEU A 688 -5.38 23.77 -61.02
N ALA A 689 -6.31 23.77 -60.07
CA ALA A 689 -7.70 24.17 -60.25
C ALA A 689 -7.81 25.66 -60.59
N ARG A 690 -7.03 26.52 -59.92
CA ARG A 690 -6.94 27.95 -60.26
C ARG A 690 -6.34 28.15 -61.65
N ALA A 691 -5.34 27.36 -62.06
CA ALA A 691 -4.76 27.46 -63.40
C ALA A 691 -5.79 27.07 -64.47
N LEU A 692 -6.43 25.91 -64.32
CA LEU A 692 -7.45 25.44 -65.24
C LEU A 692 -8.65 26.39 -65.30
N TRP A 693 -9.08 26.96 -64.16
CA TRP A 693 -10.16 27.96 -64.12
C TRP A 693 -9.78 29.23 -64.90
N LEU A 694 -8.59 29.81 -64.64
CA LEU A 694 -8.11 30.99 -65.36
C LEU A 694 -7.95 30.72 -66.86
N LEU A 695 -7.42 29.57 -67.25
CA LEU A 695 -7.29 29.15 -68.65
C LEU A 695 -8.67 29.00 -69.32
N SER A 696 -9.66 28.41 -68.63
CA SER A 696 -11.04 28.28 -69.13
C SER A 696 -11.73 29.64 -69.31
N VAL A 697 -11.57 30.55 -68.36
CA VAL A 697 -12.10 31.93 -68.45
C VAL A 697 -11.44 32.71 -69.58
N LEU A 698 -10.11 32.59 -69.74
CA LEU A 698 -9.36 33.27 -70.79
C LEU A 698 -9.74 32.74 -72.19
N TRP A 699 -9.91 31.42 -72.35
CA TRP A 699 -10.42 30.80 -73.58
C TRP A 699 -11.81 31.33 -73.94
N LEU A 700 -12.72 31.38 -72.95
CA LEU A 700 -14.07 31.90 -73.15
C LEU A 700 -14.06 33.38 -73.56
N MET A 701 -13.26 34.23 -72.91
CA MET A 701 -13.11 35.65 -73.28
C MET A 701 -12.57 35.82 -74.70
N LEU A 702 -11.51 35.09 -75.08
CA LEU A 702 -10.96 35.12 -76.44
C LEU A 702 -12.02 34.74 -77.48
N ARG A 703 -12.82 33.69 -77.20
CA ARG A 703 -13.87 33.23 -78.10
C ARG A 703 -15.05 34.21 -78.21
N VAL A 704 -15.50 34.79 -77.09
CA VAL A 704 -16.53 35.85 -77.08
C VAL A 704 -16.04 37.08 -77.86
N ARG A 705 -14.76 37.45 -77.74
CA ARG A 705 -14.18 38.56 -78.52
C ARG A 705 -14.12 38.25 -80.02
N TYR A 706 -13.82 37.00 -80.41
CA TYR A 706 -13.89 36.53 -81.79
C TYR A 706 -15.32 36.56 -82.36
N LEU A 707 -16.31 36.06 -81.59
CA LEU A 707 -17.74 36.15 -81.93
C LEU A 707 -18.19 37.63 -82.06
N GLY A 708 -17.73 38.53 -81.20
CA GLY A 708 -17.99 39.96 -81.28
C GLY A 708 -17.24 40.72 -82.39
N ALA A 709 -16.23 40.11 -83.02
CA ALA A 709 -15.61 40.60 -84.25
C ALA A 709 -16.40 40.11 -85.48
N TRP A 710 -16.75 38.82 -85.51
CA TRP A 710 -17.59 38.20 -86.54
C TRP A 710 -18.97 38.87 -86.64
N TRP A 711 -19.61 39.19 -85.51
CA TRP A 711 -20.86 39.95 -85.48
C TRP A 711 -20.73 41.40 -85.99
N ARG A 712 -19.54 42.01 -85.93
CA ARG A 712 -19.30 43.36 -86.49
C ARG A 712 -19.10 43.35 -88.00
N GLN A 713 -18.56 42.27 -88.57
CA GLN A 713 -18.47 42.10 -90.03
C GLN A 713 -19.80 41.76 -90.71
N ARG A 714 -20.86 41.45 -89.96
CA ARG A 714 -22.19 41.10 -90.51
C ARG A 714 -23.23 42.23 -90.54
N ARG A 715 -22.88 43.47 -90.20
CA ARG A 715 -23.78 44.63 -90.38
C ARG A 715 -23.50 45.36 -91.69
N VAL A 716 -24.38 45.14 -92.67
CA VAL A 716 -24.50 45.96 -93.89
C VAL A 716 -25.79 46.78 -93.80
N PRO A 717 -25.75 48.10 -94.01
CA PRO A 717 -26.86 48.89 -94.53
C PRO A 717 -26.74 49.07 -96.06
N ALA A 718 -27.87 49.25 -96.75
CA ALA A 718 -27.96 49.29 -98.21
C ALA A 718 -28.50 50.65 -98.73
N GLY A 719 -28.25 50.93 -100.03
CA GLY A 719 -28.73 52.11 -100.78
C GLY A 719 -27.89 53.38 -100.57
N GLU A 720 -27.77 54.32 -101.51
CA GLU A 720 -28.28 54.41 -102.90
C GLU A 720 -27.54 55.61 -103.58
N ALA A 721 -27.18 55.54 -104.87
CA ALA A 721 -26.76 56.64 -105.79
C ALA A 721 -25.58 57.59 -105.36
N ASP A 722 -24.73 58.20 -106.20
CA ASP A 722 -24.31 58.08 -107.61
C ASP A 722 -22.97 58.88 -107.73
N ASP A 723 -22.19 59.01 -108.81
CA ASP A 723 -22.39 58.72 -110.25
C ASP A 723 -21.09 58.13 -110.90
N ARG A 724 -20.37 58.92 -111.71
CA ARG A 724 -19.27 58.54 -112.62
C ARG A 724 -18.38 59.76 -112.95
N PRO A 725 -17.28 59.62 -113.73
CA PRO A 725 -16.38 58.47 -113.94
C PRO A 725 -14.87 58.84 -113.84
N GLU A 726 -13.96 57.85 -113.91
CA GLU A 726 -12.87 57.82 -114.91
C GLU A 726 -12.10 56.48 -114.92
N ILE A 727 -11.71 56.05 -116.14
CA ILE A 727 -11.00 54.82 -116.57
C ILE A 727 -10.19 55.32 -117.80
N PRO A 728 -8.86 55.01 -117.99
CA PRO A 728 -8.32 53.67 -118.31
C PRO A 728 -6.88 53.44 -117.74
N ASP A 729 -6.10 52.37 -117.99
CA ASP A 729 -6.22 50.97 -118.46
C ASP A 729 -5.02 50.24 -117.74
N GLU A 730 -4.69 48.94 -117.80
CA GLU A 730 -4.68 47.99 -118.92
C GLU A 730 -4.48 46.55 -118.37
N ALA A 731 -5.00 45.55 -119.11
CA ALA A 731 -4.48 44.18 -119.37
C ALA A 731 -3.56 43.40 -118.37
N ARG A 732 -3.59 42.05 -118.25
CA ARG A 732 -4.41 40.94 -118.80
C ARG A 732 -3.93 39.62 -118.14
N LEU A 733 -4.83 38.62 -117.96
CA LEU A 733 -4.68 37.17 -118.26
C LEU A 733 -3.44 36.38 -117.67
N GLU A 734 -3.49 35.11 -117.21
CA GLU A 734 -4.44 33.98 -117.32
C GLU A 734 -4.51 33.08 -116.06
N THR A 735 -5.59 32.32 -115.96
CA THR A 735 -5.77 31.06 -115.19
C THR A 735 -5.71 29.87 -116.17
N PRO A 736 -5.96 28.59 -115.80
CA PRO A 736 -5.89 27.87 -114.52
C PRO A 736 -5.09 26.54 -114.68
N VAL A 737 -5.20 25.60 -113.72
CA VAL A 737 -5.83 24.27 -113.92
C VAL A 737 -5.70 23.44 -112.62
N ALA A 738 -6.76 22.71 -112.29
CA ALA A 738 -6.80 21.73 -111.21
C ALA A 738 -7.43 20.43 -111.73
N THR A 739 -6.99 19.27 -111.22
CA THR A 739 -7.88 18.14 -110.95
C THR A 739 -7.26 17.15 -109.94
N PRO A 740 -8.08 16.45 -109.11
CA PRO A 740 -7.63 15.48 -108.12
C PRO A 740 -8.13 14.03 -108.39
N GLY A 741 -7.83 13.11 -107.48
CA GLY A 741 -8.38 11.74 -107.36
C GLY A 741 -7.52 10.95 -106.37
N SER A 742 -8.02 10.55 -105.19
CA SER A 742 -8.85 9.36 -104.90
C SER A 742 -7.99 8.06 -104.88
N GLU A 743 -8.28 7.00 -104.10
CA GLU A 743 -9.44 6.63 -103.28
C GLU A 743 -9.07 5.45 -102.32
N THR A 744 -9.86 5.21 -101.25
CA THR A 744 -10.18 3.93 -100.52
C THR A 744 -9.10 2.84 -100.23
N GLU A 745 -9.23 1.81 -99.38
CA GLU A 745 -10.12 1.33 -98.27
C GLU A 745 -9.21 0.39 -97.41
N ASP A 746 -9.22 0.37 -96.06
CA ASP A 746 -10.08 -0.43 -95.16
C ASP A 746 -9.83 -1.99 -95.21
N PRO A 747 -10.26 -2.84 -94.24
CA PRO A 747 -10.04 -2.82 -92.79
C PRO A 747 -9.53 -4.16 -92.15
N SER A 748 -9.37 -4.13 -90.82
CA SER A 748 -9.80 -5.18 -89.85
C SER A 748 -8.89 -6.40 -89.50
N PRO A 749 -9.15 -7.08 -88.35
CA PRO A 749 -8.06 -7.56 -87.48
C PRO A 749 -8.11 -9.07 -87.11
N LYS A 750 -7.14 -9.55 -86.32
CA LYS A 750 -7.25 -10.76 -85.48
C LYS A 750 -6.24 -10.81 -84.32
N ALA A 751 -6.70 -11.32 -83.18
CA ALA A 751 -5.90 -11.77 -82.02
C ALA A 751 -5.85 -13.33 -82.04
N PRO A 752 -5.46 -14.10 -80.99
CA PRO A 752 -4.81 -13.75 -79.69
C PRO A 752 -3.68 -14.72 -79.20
N ASP A 753 -2.96 -14.33 -78.12
CA ASP A 753 -2.34 -15.17 -77.05
C ASP A 753 -1.30 -16.29 -77.39
N PRO A 754 -0.66 -17.02 -76.43
CA PRO A 754 -0.22 -16.70 -75.04
C PRO A 754 1.28 -17.02 -74.74
N THR A 755 1.77 -16.63 -73.54
CA THR A 755 2.91 -17.22 -72.73
C THR A 755 4.31 -17.34 -73.37
N ARG A 756 5.44 -16.94 -72.73
CA ARG A 756 6.07 -17.53 -71.51
C ARG A 756 7.42 -16.81 -71.20
N GLU A 757 8.05 -17.14 -70.08
CA GLU A 757 9.49 -16.89 -69.70
C GLU A 757 9.86 -15.40 -69.46
N ASP A 758 10.65 -15.01 -68.44
CA ASP A 758 11.40 -15.73 -67.37
C ASP A 758 11.26 -15.01 -66.00
#